data_AF-A0A2E1U741-F1
#
_entry.id   AF-A0A2E1U741-F1
#
_cell.length_a   1.000
_cell.length_b   1.000
_cell.length_c   1.000
_cell.angle_alpha   90.00
_cell.angle_beta   90.00
_cell.angle_gamma   90.00
#
_symmetry.space_group_name_H-M   'P 1'
#
loop_
_entity.id
_entity.type
_entity.pdbx_description
1 polymer ?
#
loop_
_entity_poly.entity_id
_entity_poly.type
_entity_poly.pdbx_seq_one_letter_code
_entity_poly.pdbx_strand_id
1 'polypeptide(L)'
;MPKRNSQTPGCHPGRRHPNQPGRGWDQARAVSYDRQPEIIPEEFNMFNSVCGVAVIWTASVVDAPPKSEVVMTPVAAQMLQHAEALLSSLSEPQRLITQKPFDDGSRMDWTFFPRVRGGLELANLRDNAVATAAAEALLDCGLSDSGANTAANIRRLDPQEDRGGGVRLGPDRYAITIFGQPSPDERWGWRVEGHHLNLNWTIEQGQVVSVTPMAFGISPFVDQAGEPQVLGDDQQAYLDFLGTLDVETRAGAKRDGPMPGEVPGVGQPRPESGDRVGVRFSQLSEATQAAAWKVLDTVYDRLDPELAWVRRAAARAQPDEIFFSWSGTGLAFRPNAYRIEGRDFTFDFVNAQDDGNHVHTLYREGGRDFGQEIPRWTRVASGQFFTEGPVWSPPSTLLFSDMRFDGSAGHIVSLNETGRLQRLWSSPKVANGLMFDRDGRLWACLFGHGTLASFAWQDGALVDERTEISGYEGQRFLKTNDLVFDDSGGLWFTDPLFGRKAGEQPVMGVYYRRPTGEVSLVIEDLKRPNGIMLSPSEETLYILPSSGSSGFAYDISAPGEVTNRRKFGEIPGGGDGMTVDMQGNVYLTSGRLRAVLVVDPAGEEIDRISLPGGPSNVCFGGPANRTLFVTAGDSVYAVPRIQPGWVFPGSRPGG
;
A
#
# COMPACT_ATOMS: atom_id res chain seq x y z
N MET A 1 16.11 -22.43 61.57
CA MET A 1 17.13 -23.44 61.94
C MET A 1 18.10 -23.63 60.77
N PRO A 2 19.41 -23.45 60.95
CA PRO A 2 20.39 -23.98 60.00
C PRO A 2 21.46 -24.86 60.68
N LYS A 3 21.98 -25.86 59.95
CA LYS A 3 23.33 -26.49 60.06
C LYS A 3 23.40 -27.62 59.01
N ARG A 4 24.12 -27.41 57.90
CA ARG A 4 25.50 -27.87 57.63
C ARG A 4 25.76 -29.35 57.90
N ASN A 5 26.09 -30.10 56.85
CA ASN A 5 27.17 -31.08 56.89
C ASN A 5 27.84 -31.20 55.50
N SER A 6 29.16 -31.16 55.54
CA SER A 6 30.14 -31.34 54.47
C SER A 6 30.77 -32.72 54.61
N GLN A 7 31.16 -33.36 53.51
CA GLN A 7 32.52 -33.90 53.28
C GLN A 7 32.59 -34.73 51.98
N THR A 8 33.52 -34.36 51.11
CA THR A 8 34.18 -35.19 50.09
C THR A 8 35.26 -36.09 50.72
N PRO A 9 35.72 -37.15 50.04
CA PRO A 9 37.06 -37.06 49.44
C PRO A 9 37.21 -37.81 48.09
N GLY A 10 38.19 -37.39 47.28
CA GLY A 10 38.56 -38.05 46.01
C GLY A 10 39.80 -38.96 46.11
N CYS A 11 40.07 -39.71 45.03
CA CYS A 11 41.39 -39.92 44.37
C CYS A 11 41.38 -41.10 43.35
N HIS A 12 41.60 -40.77 42.06
CA HIS A 12 42.44 -41.42 41.00
C HIS A 12 42.44 -42.95 40.70
N PRO A 13 43.10 -43.43 39.60
CA PRO A 13 43.08 -43.03 38.18
C PRO A 13 42.95 -44.26 37.21
N GLY A 14 42.62 -44.08 35.92
CA GLY A 14 42.48 -45.22 34.99
C GLY A 14 42.48 -44.93 33.49
N ARG A 15 43.68 -44.71 32.94
CA ARG A 15 44.22 -45.03 31.59
C ARG A 15 43.29 -45.29 30.36
N ARG A 16 43.68 -44.56 29.28
CA ARG A 16 43.93 -44.96 27.87
C ARG A 16 42.75 -45.19 26.89
N HIS A 17 42.54 -44.18 26.02
CA HIS A 17 42.71 -44.15 24.55
C HIS A 17 42.69 -45.47 23.74
N PRO A 18 42.54 -45.42 22.40
CA PRO A 18 41.56 -44.74 21.52
C PRO A 18 41.12 -45.70 20.38
N ASN A 19 40.22 -45.29 19.47
CA ASN A 19 40.31 -45.66 18.05
C ASN A 19 39.33 -44.82 17.20
N GLN A 20 39.93 -43.89 16.47
CA GLN A 20 39.47 -43.23 15.24
C GLN A 20 39.58 -44.21 14.03
N PRO A 21 39.41 -43.80 12.76
CA PRO A 21 38.42 -42.92 12.12
C PRO A 21 37.92 -43.51 10.77
N GLY A 22 37.01 -42.82 10.07
CA GLY A 22 36.65 -43.15 8.68
C GLY A 22 36.39 -41.92 7.81
N ARG A 23 37.41 -41.55 7.01
CA ARG A 23 37.42 -40.99 5.62
C ARG A 23 36.37 -39.90 5.29
N GLY A 24 36.70 -38.67 4.89
CA GLY A 24 37.83 -38.15 4.12
C GLY A 24 37.37 -37.84 2.70
N TRP A 25 37.31 -36.56 2.30
CA TRP A 25 37.40 -36.05 0.92
C TRP A 25 37.76 -34.56 0.95
N ASP A 26 39.04 -34.25 0.70
CA ASP A 26 39.46 -33.03 0.02
C ASP A 26 39.35 -33.27 -1.50
N GLN A 27 38.93 -32.27 -2.27
CA GLN A 27 39.73 -31.75 -3.39
C GLN A 27 39.06 -30.57 -4.09
N ALA A 28 39.88 -29.52 -4.24
CA ALA A 28 39.69 -28.38 -5.11
C ALA A 28 39.71 -28.78 -6.60
N ARG A 29 38.97 -28.04 -7.43
CA ARG A 29 39.28 -27.86 -8.86
C ARG A 29 39.01 -26.42 -9.29
N ALA A 30 40.09 -25.71 -9.59
CA ALA A 30 40.11 -24.55 -10.45
C ALA A 30 39.86 -24.98 -11.90
N VAL A 31 39.08 -24.21 -12.65
CA VAL A 31 38.97 -24.31 -14.10
C VAL A 31 39.21 -22.92 -14.68
N SER A 32 40.35 -22.78 -15.35
CA SER A 32 40.73 -21.67 -16.20
C SER A 32 40.04 -21.81 -17.57
N TYR A 33 39.46 -20.73 -18.09
CA TYR A 33 39.20 -20.57 -19.52
C TYR A 33 39.82 -19.26 -19.99
N ASP A 34 40.86 -19.40 -20.79
CA ASP A 34 41.54 -18.36 -21.55
C ASP A 34 41.22 -18.62 -23.03
N ARG A 35 40.65 -17.64 -23.73
CA ARG A 35 40.59 -17.59 -25.20
C ARG A 35 40.54 -16.15 -25.67
N GLN A 36 41.65 -15.70 -26.23
CA GLN A 36 41.80 -14.54 -27.11
C GLN A 36 41.36 -14.87 -28.57
N PRO A 37 41.10 -13.85 -29.42
CA PRO A 37 40.35 -13.98 -30.66
C PRO A 37 41.22 -14.26 -31.90
N GLU A 38 40.63 -14.97 -32.86
CA GLU A 38 41.22 -15.22 -34.19
C GLU A 38 40.88 -14.06 -35.16
N ILE A 39 41.94 -13.50 -35.75
CA ILE A 39 42.00 -12.79 -37.05
C ILE A 39 42.13 -13.90 -38.11
N ILE A 40 41.59 -13.86 -39.34
CA ILE A 40 42.04 -13.28 -40.64
C ILE A 40 41.00 -13.71 -41.74
N PRO A 41 41.04 -13.33 -43.05
CA PRO A 41 41.44 -12.12 -43.80
C PRO A 41 40.36 -11.59 -44.80
N GLU A 42 40.62 -10.40 -45.34
CA GLU A 42 40.04 -9.82 -46.58
C GLU A 42 40.43 -10.61 -47.86
N GLU A 43 39.55 -10.64 -48.87
CA GLU A 43 39.80 -10.08 -50.23
C GLU A 43 38.74 -10.49 -51.29
N PHE A 44 38.61 -9.62 -52.31
CA PHE A 44 37.98 -9.72 -53.64
C PHE A 44 36.44 -9.53 -53.80
N ASN A 45 36.02 -8.40 -54.38
CA ASN A 45 35.78 -8.34 -55.84
C ASN A 45 35.57 -6.91 -56.43
N MET A 46 35.90 -6.78 -57.72
CA MET A 46 36.00 -5.56 -58.54
C MET A 46 34.66 -4.96 -59.07
N PHE A 47 34.75 -3.67 -59.40
CA PHE A 47 33.93 -2.81 -60.28
C PHE A 47 33.07 -3.46 -61.40
N ASN A 48 31.81 -3.03 -61.58
CA ASN A 48 31.41 -2.08 -62.65
C ASN A 48 29.89 -1.77 -62.73
N SER A 49 29.60 -0.46 -62.81
CA SER A 49 28.65 0.26 -63.69
C SER A 49 27.11 0.07 -63.66
N VAL A 50 26.47 1.17 -63.22
CA VAL A 50 25.34 1.93 -63.83
C VAL A 50 23.97 1.26 -63.99
N CYS A 51 22.99 1.74 -63.21
CA CYS A 51 21.77 2.42 -63.67
C CYS A 51 20.86 2.77 -62.47
N GLY A 52 20.44 4.03 -62.39
CA GLY A 52 19.74 4.59 -61.23
C GLY A 52 18.29 4.13 -61.08
N VAL A 53 17.93 3.82 -59.84
CA VAL A 53 16.60 4.06 -59.28
C VAL A 53 16.82 4.64 -57.89
N ALA A 54 16.52 5.92 -57.71
CA ALA A 54 16.51 6.54 -56.40
C ALA A 54 15.31 5.99 -55.61
N VAL A 55 15.55 4.97 -54.78
CA VAL A 55 14.61 4.59 -53.72
C VAL A 55 14.86 5.56 -52.56
N ILE A 56 14.04 6.59 -52.48
CA ILE A 56 13.98 7.45 -51.30
C ILE A 56 13.39 6.60 -50.18
N TRP A 57 14.24 6.09 -49.29
CA TRP A 57 13.80 5.61 -47.99
C TRP A 57 13.41 6.85 -47.17
N THR A 58 12.15 7.24 -47.20
CA THR A 58 11.60 8.01 -46.09
C THR A 58 11.53 7.06 -44.92
N ALA A 59 12.57 7.06 -44.07
CA ALA A 59 12.44 6.53 -42.73
C ALA A 59 11.37 7.39 -42.05
N SER A 60 10.13 6.90 -42.03
CA SER A 60 9.16 7.33 -41.04
C SER A 60 9.79 7.02 -39.70
N VAL A 61 10.32 8.06 -39.03
CA VAL A 61 10.56 8.02 -37.61
C VAL A 61 9.20 7.71 -37.01
N VAL A 62 9.00 6.45 -36.65
CA VAL A 62 7.90 6.10 -35.76
C VAL A 62 8.36 6.71 -34.44
N ASP A 63 7.90 7.92 -34.15
CA ASP A 63 8.06 8.50 -32.83
C ASP A 63 7.60 7.42 -31.85
N ALA A 64 8.48 7.03 -30.93
CA ALA A 64 8.07 6.21 -29.82
C ALA A 64 6.83 6.89 -29.21
N PRO A 65 5.76 6.14 -28.92
CA PRO A 65 4.59 6.74 -28.30
C PRO A 65 5.08 7.57 -27.11
N PRO A 66 4.60 8.82 -26.95
CA PRO A 66 5.06 9.68 -25.86
C PRO A 66 4.97 8.85 -24.58
N LYS A 67 6.08 8.75 -23.83
CA LYS A 67 6.06 8.11 -22.51
C LYS A 67 4.89 8.72 -21.77
N SER A 68 3.92 7.89 -21.37
CA SER A 68 2.76 8.34 -20.62
C SER A 68 3.26 9.17 -19.45
N GLU A 69 2.78 10.40 -19.32
CA GLU A 69 3.16 11.30 -18.24
C GLU A 69 2.87 10.61 -16.90
N VAL A 70 3.88 10.50 -16.03
CA VAL A 70 3.68 9.90 -14.70
C VAL A 70 2.92 10.91 -13.84
N VAL A 71 1.61 10.71 -13.73
CA VAL A 71 0.64 11.55 -13.01
C VAL A 71 0.91 11.81 -11.52
N MET A 72 1.86 11.23 -10.79
CA MET A 72 2.10 11.52 -9.35
C MET A 72 0.90 11.52 -8.35
N THR A 73 1.14 11.09 -7.11
CA THR A 73 0.19 11.40 -6.04
C THR A 73 0.34 12.86 -5.62
N PRO A 74 -0.73 13.50 -5.09
CA PRO A 74 -0.65 14.89 -4.62
C PRO A 74 0.52 15.14 -3.67
N VAL A 75 0.77 14.22 -2.74
CA VAL A 75 1.89 14.31 -1.78
C VAL A 75 3.25 14.21 -2.47
N ALA A 76 3.43 13.26 -3.39
CA ALA A 76 4.68 13.12 -4.11
C ALA A 76 4.97 14.33 -5.02
N ALA A 77 3.93 14.89 -5.64
CA ALA A 77 4.03 16.08 -6.47
C ALA A 77 4.46 17.32 -5.65
N GLN A 78 3.90 17.51 -4.46
CA GLN A 78 4.34 18.56 -3.53
C GLN A 78 5.81 18.36 -3.12
N MET A 79 6.19 17.15 -2.72
CA MET A 79 7.59 16.84 -2.37
C MET A 79 8.54 17.17 -3.52
N LEU A 80 8.20 16.77 -4.75
CA LEU A 80 9.00 17.08 -5.94
C LEU A 80 9.15 18.60 -6.13
N GLN A 81 8.03 19.33 -6.12
CA GLN A 81 8.00 20.78 -6.29
C GLN A 81 8.91 21.49 -5.28
N HIS A 82 8.81 21.14 -3.99
CA HIS A 82 9.58 21.80 -2.93
C HIS A 82 11.06 21.37 -2.93
N ALA A 83 11.36 20.12 -3.28
CA ALA A 83 12.74 19.66 -3.46
C ALA A 83 13.44 20.40 -4.62
N GLU A 84 12.77 20.56 -5.76
CA GLU A 84 13.30 21.31 -6.91
C GLU A 84 13.47 22.80 -6.59
N ALA A 85 12.49 23.42 -5.91
CA ALA A 85 12.58 24.80 -5.46
C ALA A 85 13.76 25.03 -4.50
N LEU A 86 14.01 24.06 -3.60
CA LEU A 86 15.19 24.10 -2.73
C LEU A 86 16.47 24.02 -3.57
N LEU A 87 16.68 22.96 -4.35
CA LEU A 87 17.93 22.74 -5.09
C LEU A 87 18.26 23.87 -6.09
N SER A 88 17.24 24.46 -6.72
CA SER A 88 17.40 25.56 -7.67
C SER A 88 17.77 26.89 -7.00
N SER A 89 17.40 27.09 -5.74
CA SER A 89 17.71 28.32 -4.98
C SER A 89 19.06 28.25 -4.24
N LEU A 90 19.70 27.09 -4.16
CA LEU A 90 21.00 26.92 -3.51
C LEU A 90 22.18 27.37 -4.38
N SER A 91 23.22 27.90 -3.74
CA SER A 91 24.55 28.04 -4.35
C SER A 91 25.16 26.68 -4.66
N GLU A 92 26.13 26.61 -5.57
CA GLU A 92 26.79 25.36 -5.94
C GLU A 92 27.41 24.61 -4.73
N PRO A 93 28.15 25.26 -3.80
CA PRO A 93 28.65 24.58 -2.61
C PRO A 93 27.55 24.04 -1.69
N GLN A 94 26.45 24.78 -1.53
CA GLN A 94 25.30 24.31 -0.75
C GLN A 94 24.65 23.09 -1.44
N ARG A 95 24.44 23.16 -2.75
CA ARG A 95 23.83 22.07 -3.53
C ARG A 95 24.64 20.77 -3.45
N LEU A 96 25.97 20.85 -3.50
CA LEU A 96 26.86 19.68 -3.38
C LEU A 96 26.77 18.98 -2.00
N ILE A 97 26.37 19.72 -0.95
CA ILE A 97 26.16 19.16 0.39
C ILE A 97 24.72 18.64 0.53
N THR A 98 23.76 19.31 -0.09
CA THR A 98 22.34 18.94 -0.02
C THR A 98 21.99 17.74 -0.90
N GLN A 99 22.55 17.61 -2.10
CA GLN A 99 22.17 16.57 -3.06
C GLN A 99 23.28 15.53 -3.22
N LYS A 100 22.90 14.26 -3.06
CA LYS A 100 23.81 13.10 -3.21
C LYS A 100 23.19 12.05 -4.15
N PRO A 101 23.96 11.09 -4.67
CA PRO A 101 23.40 9.93 -5.38
C PRO A 101 22.38 9.16 -4.53
N PHE A 102 21.41 8.50 -5.17
CA PHE A 102 20.37 7.77 -4.44
C PHE A 102 20.92 6.59 -3.62
N ASP A 103 21.96 5.94 -4.13
CA ASP A 103 22.65 4.80 -3.54
C ASP A 103 23.78 5.19 -2.57
N ASP A 104 23.94 6.49 -2.26
CA ASP A 104 24.91 6.96 -1.28
C ASP A 104 24.64 6.34 0.10
N GLY A 105 25.67 5.73 0.70
CA GLY A 105 25.55 5.04 1.97
C GLY A 105 25.07 5.92 3.13
N SER A 106 25.30 7.24 3.04
CA SER A 106 24.81 8.20 4.05
C SER A 106 23.28 8.31 4.11
N ARG A 107 22.56 7.86 3.07
CA ARG A 107 21.09 7.79 3.06
C ARG A 107 20.54 6.99 4.23
N MET A 108 21.22 5.91 4.58
CA MET A 108 20.85 5.02 5.68
C MET A 108 21.64 5.31 6.98
N ASP A 109 22.57 6.26 6.97
CA ASP A 109 23.27 6.74 8.16
C ASP A 109 22.50 7.90 8.80
N TRP A 110 21.57 7.55 9.69
CA TRP A 110 20.67 8.50 10.36
C TRP A 110 20.85 8.39 11.87
N THR A 111 20.55 9.45 12.62
CA THR A 111 20.31 9.39 14.07
C THR A 111 19.79 10.74 14.53
N PHE A 112 19.05 10.76 15.63
CA PHE A 112 18.76 11.98 16.36
C PHE A 112 19.81 12.29 17.44
N PHE A 113 20.71 11.37 17.78
CA PHE A 113 21.78 11.66 18.73
C PHE A 113 22.65 12.84 18.26
N PRO A 114 23.14 13.69 19.18
CA PRO A 114 24.01 14.82 18.85
C PRO A 114 25.24 14.41 18.05
N ARG A 115 25.37 14.92 16.83
CA ARG A 115 26.56 14.76 15.98
C ARG A 115 26.61 15.88 14.93
N VAL A 116 27.75 16.01 14.24
CA VAL A 116 27.86 16.84 13.04
C VAL A 116 27.11 16.17 11.89
N ARG A 117 26.16 16.87 11.27
CA ARG A 117 25.31 16.31 10.22
C ARG A 117 25.96 16.43 8.84
N GLY A 118 25.64 15.48 7.95
CA GLY A 118 26.20 15.39 6.60
C GLY A 118 25.42 16.10 5.49
N GLY A 119 24.36 16.83 5.85
CA GLY A 119 23.49 17.60 4.95
C GLY A 119 23.53 19.10 5.23
N LEU A 120 22.71 19.88 4.52
CA LEU A 120 22.67 21.32 4.67
C LEU A 120 21.79 21.73 5.86
N GLU A 121 22.39 22.34 6.89
CA GLU A 121 21.66 22.87 8.04
C GLU A 121 20.74 24.04 7.66
N LEU A 122 19.55 24.12 8.25
CA LEU A 122 18.62 25.24 8.08
C LEU A 122 19.25 26.58 8.46
N ALA A 123 20.15 26.59 9.45
CA ALA A 123 20.92 27.77 9.85
C ALA A 123 21.73 28.38 8.69
N ASN A 124 22.12 27.57 7.70
CA ASN A 124 22.88 27.99 6.52
C ASN A 124 21.99 28.51 5.38
N LEU A 125 20.67 28.56 5.58
CA LEU A 125 19.71 29.11 4.61
C LEU A 125 19.23 30.51 4.97
N ARG A 126 19.50 31.01 6.19
CA ARG A 126 18.90 32.24 6.76
C ARG A 126 19.00 33.49 5.88
N ASP A 127 20.07 33.61 5.09
CA ASP A 127 20.29 34.75 4.19
C ASP A 127 19.64 34.56 2.80
N ASN A 128 18.95 33.43 2.59
CA ASN A 128 18.28 33.05 1.34
C ASN A 128 16.81 32.68 1.61
N ALA A 129 15.95 33.69 1.61
CA ALA A 129 14.53 33.55 1.93
C ALA A 129 13.79 32.52 1.05
N VAL A 130 14.18 32.38 -0.23
CA VAL A 130 13.58 31.40 -1.15
C VAL A 130 13.95 29.98 -0.74
N ALA A 131 15.24 29.73 -0.46
CA ALA A 131 15.70 28.42 0.00
C ALA A 131 15.12 28.07 1.37
N THR A 132 15.03 29.04 2.30
CA THR A 132 14.36 28.84 3.60
C THR A 132 12.91 28.44 3.40
N ALA A 133 12.14 29.17 2.60
CA ALA A 133 10.73 28.86 2.37
C ALA A 133 10.54 27.48 1.70
N ALA A 134 11.39 27.13 0.74
CA ALA A 134 11.33 25.82 0.09
C ALA A 134 11.71 24.67 1.05
N ALA A 135 12.71 24.88 1.91
CA ALA A 135 13.10 23.91 2.94
C ALA A 135 11.97 23.70 3.96
N GLU A 136 11.36 24.78 4.46
CA GLU A 136 10.23 24.70 5.40
C GLU A 136 9.02 23.99 4.77
N ALA A 137 8.64 24.35 3.54
CA ALA A 137 7.56 23.67 2.83
C ALA A 137 7.85 22.18 2.60
N LEU A 138 9.10 21.82 2.29
CA LEU A 138 9.50 20.42 2.16
C LEU A 138 9.39 19.67 3.50
N LEU A 139 9.73 20.31 4.64
CA LEU A 139 9.63 19.69 5.98
C LEU A 139 8.19 19.38 6.38
N ASP A 140 7.22 20.17 5.91
CA ASP A 140 5.80 19.95 6.16
C ASP A 140 5.19 18.88 5.22
N CYS A 141 5.81 18.64 4.06
CA CYS A 141 5.30 17.68 3.08
C CYS A 141 5.23 16.25 3.62
N GLY A 142 4.10 15.59 3.34
CA GLY A 142 3.84 14.21 3.76
C GLY A 142 3.43 14.08 5.23
N LEU A 143 3.41 15.18 5.99
CA LEU A 143 2.81 15.26 7.31
C LEU A 143 1.38 15.83 7.20
N SER A 144 0.54 15.55 8.19
CA SER A 144 -0.70 16.30 8.39
C SER A 144 -0.41 17.67 8.99
N ASP A 145 -1.43 18.56 9.05
CA ASP A 145 -1.32 19.82 9.81
C ASP A 145 -0.85 19.59 11.26
N SER A 146 -1.34 18.54 11.92
CA SER A 146 -0.92 18.19 13.28
C SER A 146 0.53 17.70 13.32
N GLY A 147 0.93 16.87 12.35
CA GLY A 147 2.29 16.36 12.23
C GLY A 147 3.31 17.46 11.95
N ALA A 148 3.01 18.36 11.03
CA ALA A 148 3.82 19.53 10.69
C ALA A 148 3.98 20.46 11.91
N ASN A 149 2.88 20.77 12.60
CA ASN A 149 2.91 21.56 13.84
C ASN A 149 3.75 20.88 14.94
N THR A 150 3.64 19.55 15.08
CA THR A 150 4.45 18.77 16.02
C THR A 150 5.94 18.87 15.67
N ALA A 151 6.30 18.65 14.41
CA ALA A 151 7.67 18.74 13.93
C ALA A 151 8.25 20.15 14.13
N ALA A 152 7.52 21.20 13.74
CA ALA A 152 7.94 22.59 13.90
C ALA A 152 8.13 22.97 15.38
N ASN A 153 7.23 22.55 16.27
CA ASN A 153 7.36 22.81 17.70
C ASN A 153 8.56 22.08 18.33
N ILE A 154 8.83 20.84 17.93
CA ILE A 154 10.05 20.12 18.36
C ILE A 154 11.28 20.92 17.99
N ARG A 155 11.40 21.35 16.72
CA ARG A 155 12.56 22.16 16.31
C ARG A 155 12.63 23.45 17.12
N ARG A 156 11.53 24.20 17.22
CA ARG A 156 11.47 25.47 17.95
C ARG A 156 11.89 25.34 19.42
N LEU A 157 11.58 24.23 20.07
CA LEU A 157 11.83 23.97 21.49
C LEU A 157 13.15 23.23 21.74
N ASP A 158 13.84 22.73 20.71
CA ASP A 158 15.11 22.03 20.84
C ASP A 158 16.15 22.92 21.54
N PRO A 159 16.82 22.46 22.62
CA PRO A 159 17.75 23.27 23.38
C PRO A 159 18.91 23.77 22.53
N GLN A 160 19.23 25.05 22.68
CA GLN A 160 20.42 25.65 22.07
C GLN A 160 21.65 25.31 22.90
N GLU A 161 22.48 24.40 22.39
CA GLU A 161 23.69 23.93 23.06
C GLU A 161 24.87 23.85 22.09
N ASP A 162 26.06 24.23 22.55
CA ASP A 162 27.33 23.91 21.88
C ASP A 162 28.03 22.82 22.71
N ARG A 163 28.09 21.61 22.15
CA ARG A 163 28.70 20.44 22.82
C ARG A 163 30.18 20.27 22.49
N GLY A 164 30.79 21.24 21.80
CA GLY A 164 32.16 21.15 21.31
C GLY A 164 32.30 20.20 20.11
N GLY A 165 33.49 20.18 19.50
CA GLY A 165 33.77 19.31 18.35
C GLY A 165 32.91 19.60 17.10
N GLY A 166 32.29 20.78 17.02
CA GLY A 166 31.38 21.16 15.94
C GLY A 166 29.92 20.71 16.14
N VAL A 167 29.60 20.01 17.24
CA VAL A 167 28.24 19.57 17.53
C VAL A 167 27.44 20.70 18.18
N ARG A 168 26.45 21.21 17.45
CA ARG A 168 25.54 22.27 17.93
C ARG A 168 24.10 21.81 17.82
N LEU A 169 23.31 22.17 18.81
CA LEU A 169 21.89 21.83 18.91
C LEU A 169 21.03 23.10 18.83
N GLY A 170 19.74 22.93 18.57
CA GLY A 170 18.77 24.00 18.58
C GLY A 170 17.99 24.17 17.28
N PRO A 171 17.12 25.20 17.21
CA PRO A 171 16.01 25.22 16.26
C PRO A 171 16.37 25.14 14.78
N ASP A 172 17.55 25.64 14.41
CA ASP A 172 18.00 25.69 13.01
C ASP A 172 19.16 24.71 12.75
N ARG A 173 19.45 23.78 13.67
CA ARG A 173 20.51 22.75 13.56
C ARG A 173 20.02 21.43 12.97
N TYR A 174 18.95 21.50 12.19
CA TYR A 174 18.40 20.38 11.42
C TYR A 174 18.96 20.43 10.01
N ALA A 175 19.43 19.29 9.49
CA ALA A 175 20.06 19.19 8.18
C ALA A 175 19.16 18.46 7.18
N ILE A 176 18.99 19.05 5.99
CA ILE A 176 18.28 18.43 4.87
C ILE A 176 19.28 17.80 3.90
N THR A 177 18.99 16.58 3.46
CA THR A 177 19.70 15.89 2.37
C THR A 177 18.69 15.30 1.40
N ILE A 178 18.92 15.48 0.09
CA ILE A 178 18.17 14.89 -1.02
C ILE A 178 19.08 13.85 -1.68
N PHE A 179 18.53 12.66 -1.94
CA PHE A 179 19.22 11.51 -2.51
C PHE A 179 18.60 11.19 -3.87
N GLY A 180 19.41 11.21 -4.92
CA GLY A 180 18.96 11.12 -6.30
C GLY A 180 18.54 12.48 -6.88
N GLN A 181 18.06 12.45 -8.13
CA GLN A 181 17.45 13.59 -8.78
C GLN A 181 15.94 13.55 -8.52
N PRO A 182 15.34 14.58 -7.87
CA PRO A 182 13.89 14.68 -7.79
C PRO A 182 13.28 14.60 -9.18
N SER A 183 12.39 13.64 -9.38
CA SER A 183 11.67 13.45 -10.65
C SER A 183 10.37 12.66 -10.44
N PRO A 184 9.45 12.67 -11.42
CA PRO A 184 8.26 11.81 -11.42
C PRO A 184 8.60 10.33 -11.66
N ASP A 185 9.62 10.06 -12.47
CA ASP A 185 9.87 8.72 -13.03
C ASP A 185 10.90 7.91 -12.24
N GLU A 186 11.98 8.56 -11.80
CA GLU A 186 13.10 7.90 -11.13
C GLU A 186 12.88 7.84 -9.63
N ARG A 187 13.53 6.85 -9.00
CA ARG A 187 13.54 6.72 -7.55
C ARG A 187 14.43 7.81 -6.94
N TRP A 188 13.88 8.54 -5.99
CA TRP A 188 14.62 9.53 -5.20
C TRP A 188 14.11 9.52 -3.76
N GLY A 189 14.81 10.21 -2.86
CA GLY A 189 14.38 10.32 -1.48
C GLY A 189 14.99 11.53 -0.81
N TRP A 190 14.52 11.86 0.37
CA TRP A 190 15.08 12.95 1.14
C TRP A 190 14.90 12.71 2.63
N ARG A 191 15.74 13.38 3.42
CA ARG A 191 15.79 13.25 4.87
C ARG A 191 16.00 14.60 5.51
N VAL A 192 15.34 14.81 6.65
CA VAL A 192 15.76 15.78 7.65
C VAL A 192 16.26 15.06 8.90
N GLU A 193 17.38 15.52 9.47
CA GLU A 193 17.91 14.99 10.73
C GLU A 193 18.38 16.11 11.67
N GLY A 194 18.06 15.98 12.96
CA GLY A 194 18.53 16.84 14.05
C GLY A 194 18.31 16.19 15.42
N HIS A 195 18.56 16.92 16.51
CA HIS A 195 18.67 16.37 17.88
C HIS A 195 17.43 15.62 18.38
N HIS A 196 16.23 16.00 17.92
CA HIS A 196 14.95 15.40 18.33
C HIS A 196 13.96 15.16 17.18
N LEU A 197 14.40 15.31 15.92
CA LEU A 197 13.53 15.08 14.76
C LEU A 197 14.31 14.34 13.67
N ASN A 198 13.71 13.30 13.14
CA ASN A 198 14.22 12.58 11.98
C ASN A 198 13.06 12.12 11.11
N LEU A 199 12.99 12.59 9.86
CA LEU A 199 11.99 12.17 8.88
C LEU A 199 12.70 11.66 7.64
N ASN A 200 12.26 10.53 7.10
CA ASN A 200 12.82 9.91 5.91
C ASN A 200 11.73 9.61 4.90
N TRP A 201 11.96 9.96 3.65
CA TRP A 201 11.01 9.78 2.56
C TRP A 201 11.68 9.11 1.38
N THR A 202 11.00 8.15 0.77
CA THR A 202 11.41 7.58 -0.52
C THR A 202 10.24 7.66 -1.48
N ILE A 203 10.51 8.20 -2.67
CA ILE A 203 9.57 8.40 -3.75
C ILE A 203 10.01 7.52 -4.92
N GLU A 204 9.07 6.81 -5.52
CA GLU A 204 9.29 6.02 -6.74
C GLU A 204 8.04 6.08 -7.62
N GLN A 205 8.22 6.29 -8.92
CA GLN A 205 7.11 6.30 -9.90
C GLN A 205 5.97 7.25 -9.51
N GLY A 206 6.32 8.42 -8.96
CA GLY A 206 5.39 9.43 -8.52
C GLY A 206 4.60 9.06 -7.25
N GLN A 207 5.06 8.10 -6.45
CA GLN A 207 4.41 7.67 -5.21
C GLN A 207 5.39 7.67 -4.03
N VAL A 208 4.92 8.03 -2.84
CA VAL A 208 5.69 7.88 -1.60
C VAL A 208 5.65 6.42 -1.15
N VAL A 209 6.75 5.69 -1.37
CA VAL A 209 6.86 4.25 -1.09
C VAL A 209 7.41 3.93 0.31
N SER A 210 7.98 4.93 1.00
CA SER A 210 8.43 4.79 2.39
C SER A 210 8.38 6.14 3.11
N VAL A 211 7.96 6.10 4.37
CA VAL A 211 7.91 7.25 5.31
C VAL A 211 8.82 7.03 6.53
N THR A 212 9.61 5.95 6.52
CA THR A 212 10.30 5.42 7.69
C THR A 212 11.80 5.21 7.46
N PRO A 213 12.63 5.27 8.52
CA PRO A 213 12.27 5.47 9.92
C PRO A 213 11.78 6.90 10.21
N MET A 214 10.91 7.06 11.19
CA MET A 214 10.34 8.37 11.56
C MET A 214 10.42 8.55 13.06
N ALA A 215 11.13 9.58 13.52
CA ALA A 215 11.37 9.83 14.93
C ALA A 215 11.02 11.27 15.33
N PHE A 216 10.30 11.39 16.44
CA PHE A 216 9.94 12.64 17.10
C PHE A 216 10.35 12.53 18.55
N GLY A 217 11.00 13.56 19.09
CA GLY A 217 11.35 13.65 20.50
C GLY A 217 11.27 15.07 21.03
N ILE A 218 11.46 15.21 22.34
CA ILE A 218 11.47 16.52 23.00
C ILE A 218 12.14 16.40 24.38
N SER A 219 12.94 17.41 24.74
CA SER A 219 13.44 17.63 26.09
C SER A 219 13.57 19.14 26.38
N PRO A 220 13.05 19.65 27.50
CA PRO A 220 12.22 18.93 28.47
C PRO A 220 10.84 18.57 27.88
N PHE A 221 10.27 17.43 28.25
CA PHE A 221 8.94 17.01 27.81
C PHE A 221 7.81 17.85 28.42
N VAL A 222 7.91 18.15 29.72
CA VAL A 222 7.01 19.07 30.42
C VAL A 222 7.62 20.45 30.60
N ASP A 223 6.78 21.47 30.52
CA ASP A 223 7.17 22.85 30.79
C ASP A 223 7.25 23.16 32.30
N GLN A 224 7.46 24.43 32.64
CA GLN A 224 7.52 24.88 34.04
C GLN A 224 6.18 24.80 34.77
N ALA A 225 5.05 24.75 34.05
CA ALA A 225 3.73 24.55 34.62
C ALA A 225 3.42 23.05 34.86
N GLY A 226 4.28 22.16 34.36
CA GLY A 226 4.10 20.71 34.46
C GLY A 226 3.26 20.13 33.32
N GLU A 227 3.01 20.90 32.27
CA GLU A 227 2.20 20.48 31.12
C GLU A 227 3.09 19.95 29.98
N PRO A 228 2.68 18.91 29.24
CA PRO A 228 3.42 18.43 28.08
C PRO A 228 3.54 19.52 27.02
N GLN A 229 4.77 19.73 26.51
CA GLN A 229 5.02 20.70 25.44
C GLN A 229 4.62 20.15 24.07
N VAL A 230 5.03 18.91 23.76
CA VAL A 230 4.75 18.17 22.52
C VAL A 230 4.68 16.68 22.86
N LEU A 231 3.96 15.86 22.08
CA LEU A 231 3.81 14.40 22.29
C LEU A 231 3.05 14.01 23.58
N GLY A 232 2.34 14.96 24.20
CA GLY A 232 1.46 14.70 25.35
C GLY A 232 0.33 13.73 25.02
N ASP A 233 -0.29 13.90 23.85
CA ASP A 233 -1.40 13.06 23.38
C ASP A 233 -0.98 11.60 23.20
N ASP A 234 0.27 11.35 22.77
CA ASP A 234 0.83 10.00 22.68
C ASP A 234 0.87 9.30 24.03
N GLN A 235 1.47 9.99 25.03
CA GLN A 235 1.55 9.45 26.39
C GLN A 235 0.15 9.25 26.96
N GLN A 236 -0.75 10.23 26.79
CA GLN A 236 -2.10 10.16 27.34
C GLN A 236 -2.90 9.01 26.72
N ALA A 237 -2.86 8.85 25.39
CA ALA A 237 -3.56 7.76 24.71
C ALA A 237 -3.10 6.39 25.22
N TYR A 238 -1.79 6.21 25.45
CA TYR A 238 -1.27 4.96 25.98
C TYR A 238 -1.64 4.73 27.45
N LEU A 239 -1.60 5.76 28.29
CA LEU A 239 -2.01 5.66 29.69
C LEU A 239 -3.50 5.36 29.83
N ASP A 240 -4.34 5.95 28.99
CA ASP A 240 -5.77 5.63 28.91
C ASP A 240 -5.95 4.16 28.54
N PHE A 241 -5.24 3.68 27.51
CA PHE A 241 -5.22 2.27 27.15
C PHE A 241 -4.81 1.37 28.32
N LEU A 242 -3.70 1.66 29.00
CA LEU A 242 -3.28 0.91 30.20
C LEU A 242 -4.31 0.94 31.32
N GLY A 243 -5.04 2.05 31.46
CA GLY A 243 -6.12 2.22 32.42
C GLY A 243 -7.34 1.35 32.14
N THR A 244 -7.54 0.93 30.87
CA THR A 244 -8.61 0.00 30.49
C THR A 244 -8.27 -1.47 30.69
N LEU A 245 -7.00 -1.81 30.95
CA LEU A 245 -6.58 -3.19 31.16
C LEU A 245 -6.95 -3.68 32.56
N ASP A 246 -7.47 -4.90 32.66
CA ASP A 246 -7.57 -5.58 33.95
C ASP A 246 -6.18 -5.89 34.54
N VAL A 247 -6.15 -6.26 35.83
CA VAL A 247 -4.90 -6.45 36.58
C VAL A 247 -4.00 -7.52 35.96
N GLU A 248 -4.57 -8.61 35.48
CA GLU A 248 -3.81 -9.75 34.92
C GLU A 248 -3.24 -9.39 33.55
N THR A 249 -4.07 -8.83 32.67
CA THR A 249 -3.68 -8.40 31.33
C THR A 249 -2.64 -7.28 31.39
N ARG A 250 -2.79 -6.32 32.31
CA ARG A 250 -1.81 -5.25 32.51
C ARG A 250 -0.46 -5.78 32.98
N ALA A 251 -0.47 -6.78 33.87
CA ALA A 251 0.75 -7.45 34.31
C ALA A 251 1.41 -8.23 33.16
N GLY A 252 0.62 -8.97 32.37
CA GLY A 252 1.10 -9.70 31.19
C GLY A 252 1.63 -8.82 30.04
N ALA A 253 1.12 -7.59 29.93
CA ALA A 253 1.64 -6.60 28.98
C ALA A 253 2.97 -5.96 29.44
N LYS A 254 3.37 -6.12 30.70
CA LYS A 254 4.61 -5.53 31.21
C LYS A 254 5.81 -6.37 30.77
N ARG A 255 6.83 -5.72 30.20
CA ARG A 255 8.09 -6.37 29.84
C ARG A 255 8.94 -6.62 31.09
N ASP A 256 9.61 -7.76 31.11
CA ASP A 256 10.62 -8.08 32.11
C ASP A 256 11.92 -7.29 31.89
N GLY A 257 12.64 -7.03 32.98
CA GLY A 257 13.94 -6.37 32.95
C GLY A 257 13.89 -4.85 33.11
N PRO A 258 15.05 -4.17 33.00
CA PRO A 258 15.13 -2.73 33.13
C PRO A 258 14.42 -2.04 31.96
N MET A 259 13.85 -0.88 32.25
CA MET A 259 13.26 -0.03 31.21
C MET A 259 14.34 0.40 30.19
N PRO A 260 14.03 0.44 28.89
CA PRO A 260 14.96 0.98 27.91
C PRO A 260 15.26 2.46 28.21
N GLY A 261 16.52 2.86 28.02
CA GLY A 261 16.95 4.25 28.15
C GLY A 261 16.67 5.11 26.90
N GLU A 262 16.39 4.46 25.77
CA GLU A 262 16.11 5.09 24.48
C GLU A 262 15.26 4.15 23.60
N VAL A 263 14.58 4.67 22.58
CA VAL A 263 13.88 3.85 21.59
C VAL A 263 14.85 2.83 20.93
N PRO A 264 14.43 1.58 20.70
CA PRO A 264 15.32 0.56 20.12
C PRO A 264 15.71 0.84 18.66
N GLY A 265 16.94 0.46 18.29
CA GLY A 265 17.37 0.44 16.88
C GLY A 265 17.70 1.81 16.25
N VAL A 266 17.89 2.86 17.05
CA VAL A 266 18.30 4.20 16.59
C VAL A 266 19.59 4.10 15.78
N GLY A 267 19.56 4.71 14.59
CA GLY A 267 20.67 4.74 13.64
C GLY A 267 21.06 3.41 13.02
N GLN A 268 20.26 2.37 13.23
CA GLN A 268 20.38 1.12 12.48
C GLN A 268 19.50 1.21 11.23
N PRO A 269 20.04 0.91 10.03
CA PRO A 269 19.24 0.84 8.81
C PRO A 269 18.14 -0.23 8.89
N ARG A 270 18.44 -1.35 9.56
CA ARG A 270 17.55 -2.50 9.77
C ARG A 270 17.87 -3.17 11.12
N PRO A 271 17.16 -2.85 12.21
CA PRO A 271 17.33 -3.55 13.47
C PRO A 271 16.80 -4.98 13.37
N GLU A 272 17.41 -5.90 14.12
CA GLU A 272 16.89 -7.26 14.26
C GLU A 272 15.55 -7.22 15.02
N SER A 273 14.54 -7.91 14.49
CA SER A 273 13.28 -8.13 15.19
C SER A 273 13.44 -9.27 16.19
N GLY A 274 13.19 -8.99 17.47
CA GLY A 274 13.12 -10.01 18.52
C GLY A 274 11.76 -10.70 18.56
N ASP A 275 11.55 -11.54 19.59
CA ASP A 275 10.23 -12.11 19.86
C ASP A 275 9.21 -11.01 20.16
N ARG A 276 7.98 -11.19 19.66
CA ARG A 276 6.86 -10.29 19.98
C ARG A 276 6.41 -10.53 21.41
N VAL A 277 6.45 -9.48 22.23
CA VAL A 277 6.17 -9.52 23.67
C VAL A 277 4.94 -8.67 23.99
N GLY A 278 4.18 -9.09 25.00
CA GLY A 278 3.07 -8.34 25.57
C GLY A 278 1.70 -8.93 25.25
N VAL A 279 0.66 -8.12 25.42
CA VAL A 279 -0.73 -8.55 25.17
C VAL A 279 -1.07 -8.45 23.69
N ARG A 280 -1.71 -9.48 23.16
CA ARG A 280 -2.19 -9.48 21.77
C ARG A 280 -3.51 -8.71 21.68
N PHE A 281 -3.67 -7.89 20.65
CA PHE A 281 -4.86 -7.06 20.45
C PHE A 281 -6.18 -7.85 20.51
N SER A 282 -6.21 -9.06 19.94
CA SER A 282 -7.41 -9.89 19.92
C SER A 282 -7.81 -10.52 21.25
N GLN A 283 -6.96 -10.42 22.28
CA GLN A 283 -7.29 -10.81 23.65
C GLN A 283 -7.99 -9.69 24.45
N LEU A 284 -8.04 -8.48 23.89
CA LEU A 284 -8.58 -7.30 24.54
C LEU A 284 -10.11 -7.23 24.41
N SER A 285 -10.78 -6.65 25.41
CA SER A 285 -12.22 -6.30 25.32
C SER A 285 -12.47 -5.25 24.24
N GLU A 286 -13.71 -5.14 23.73
CA GLU A 286 -14.06 -4.14 22.70
C GLU A 286 -13.72 -2.69 23.13
N ALA A 287 -14.00 -2.33 24.39
CA ALA A 287 -13.66 -1.01 24.92
C ALA A 287 -12.14 -0.78 24.98
N THR A 288 -11.39 -1.81 25.38
CA THR A 288 -9.92 -1.80 25.41
C THR A 288 -9.32 -1.74 24.00
N GLN A 289 -9.90 -2.45 23.04
CA GLN A 289 -9.53 -2.39 21.62
C GLN A 289 -9.73 -0.99 21.04
N ALA A 290 -10.82 -0.31 21.40
CA ALA A 290 -11.05 1.07 20.99
C ALA A 290 -9.96 2.02 21.53
N ALA A 291 -9.52 1.84 22.79
CA ALA A 291 -8.41 2.60 23.37
C ALA A 291 -7.06 2.27 22.69
N ALA A 292 -6.78 0.99 22.43
CA ALA A 292 -5.58 0.55 21.71
C ALA A 292 -5.47 1.17 20.31
N TRP A 293 -6.59 1.26 19.59
CA TRP A 293 -6.62 1.93 18.28
C TRP A 293 -6.30 3.42 18.38
N LYS A 294 -6.75 4.13 19.42
CA LYS A 294 -6.40 5.54 19.61
C LYS A 294 -4.88 5.72 19.74
N VAL A 295 -4.18 4.80 20.43
CA VAL A 295 -2.71 4.84 20.52
C VAL A 295 -2.06 4.71 19.14
N LEU A 296 -2.53 3.77 18.32
CA LEU A 296 -1.99 3.61 16.95
C LEU A 296 -2.33 4.82 16.07
N ASP A 297 -3.52 5.39 16.24
CA ASP A 297 -3.96 6.55 15.47
C ASP A 297 -3.08 7.78 15.75
N THR A 298 -2.50 7.96 16.95
CA THR A 298 -1.53 9.08 17.22
C THR A 298 -0.30 9.04 16.31
N VAL A 299 0.09 7.86 15.83
CA VAL A 299 1.21 7.69 14.91
C VAL A 299 0.79 8.07 13.49
N TYR A 300 -0.35 7.54 13.05
CA TYR A 300 -0.84 7.76 11.69
C TYR A 300 -1.35 9.18 11.46
N ASP A 301 -1.91 9.82 12.49
CA ASP A 301 -2.42 11.19 12.42
C ASP A 301 -1.33 12.23 12.21
N ARG A 302 -0.05 11.87 12.35
CA ARG A 302 1.09 12.74 11.96
C ARG A 302 1.34 12.77 10.46
N LEU A 303 0.92 11.74 9.74
CA LEU A 303 1.14 11.61 8.30
C LEU A 303 0.02 12.31 7.53
N ASP A 304 0.33 12.71 6.30
CA ASP A 304 -0.69 13.12 5.34
C ASP A 304 -1.81 12.04 5.27
N PRO A 305 -3.11 12.42 5.23
CA PRO A 305 -4.23 11.47 5.26
C PRO A 305 -4.14 10.35 4.22
N GLU A 306 -3.62 10.64 3.02
CA GLU A 306 -3.40 9.63 1.97
C GLU A 306 -2.39 8.57 2.42
N LEU A 307 -1.27 9.01 2.99
CA LEU A 307 -0.20 8.12 3.45
C LEU A 307 -0.60 7.36 4.72
N ALA A 308 -1.38 8.01 5.60
CA ALA A 308 -1.92 7.42 6.81
C ALA A 308 -2.91 6.29 6.51
N TRP A 309 -3.77 6.49 5.51
CA TRP A 309 -4.90 5.59 5.22
C TRP A 309 -4.47 4.14 4.96
N VAL A 310 -3.57 3.90 4.00
CA VAL A 310 -3.12 2.53 3.65
C VAL A 310 -2.50 1.84 4.87
N ARG A 311 -1.69 2.57 5.65
CA ARG A 311 -1.01 2.03 6.83
C ARG A 311 -2.00 1.68 7.94
N ARG A 312 -2.96 2.56 8.18
CA ARG A 312 -4.05 2.36 9.14
C ARG A 312 -4.92 1.17 8.75
N ALA A 313 -5.33 1.08 7.48
CA ALA A 313 -6.10 -0.05 6.97
C ALA A 313 -5.30 -1.36 7.06
N ALA A 314 -4.00 -1.34 6.76
CA ALA A 314 -3.14 -2.52 6.85
C ALA A 314 -2.99 -3.07 8.28
N ALA A 315 -2.83 -2.18 9.26
CA ALA A 315 -2.81 -2.57 10.66
C ALA A 315 -4.17 -3.16 11.10
N ARG A 316 -5.28 -2.50 10.72
CA ARG A 316 -6.64 -2.95 11.05
C ARG A 316 -7.06 -4.25 10.36
N ALA A 317 -6.44 -4.59 9.23
CA ALA A 317 -6.64 -5.86 8.53
C ALA A 317 -5.87 -7.04 9.14
N GLN A 318 -5.01 -6.80 10.14
CA GLN A 318 -4.24 -7.87 10.79
C GLN A 318 -4.17 -7.65 12.31
N PRO A 319 -5.31 -7.45 13.00
CA PRO A 319 -5.31 -7.10 14.42
C PRO A 319 -4.70 -8.20 15.29
N ASP A 320 -4.87 -9.48 14.92
CA ASP A 320 -4.29 -10.63 15.62
C ASP A 320 -2.75 -10.64 15.66
N GLU A 321 -2.10 -9.87 14.80
CA GLU A 321 -0.65 -9.77 14.71
C GLU A 321 -0.08 -8.60 15.51
N ILE A 322 -0.93 -7.81 16.19
CA ILE A 322 -0.54 -6.63 16.95
C ILE A 322 -0.38 -6.97 18.43
N PHE A 323 0.76 -6.58 18.99
CA PHE A 323 1.11 -6.76 20.39
C PHE A 323 1.42 -5.41 21.04
N PHE A 324 0.98 -5.27 22.29
CA PHE A 324 1.23 -4.09 23.13
C PHE A 324 2.05 -4.50 24.34
N SER A 325 3.17 -3.81 24.56
CA SER A 325 3.99 -4.00 25.75
C SER A 325 4.45 -2.69 26.37
N TRP A 326 4.69 -2.70 27.69
CA TRP A 326 5.16 -1.53 28.42
C TRP A 326 6.26 -1.84 29.43
N SER A 327 6.95 -0.80 29.89
CA SER A 327 7.98 -0.85 30.92
C SER A 327 7.94 0.41 31.80
N GLY A 328 8.56 0.34 32.97
CA GLY A 328 8.62 1.46 33.91
C GLY A 328 7.46 1.51 34.89
N THR A 329 7.02 2.73 35.20
CA THR A 329 6.06 3.02 36.29
C THR A 329 4.60 2.89 35.87
N GLY A 330 4.28 3.15 34.60
CA GLY A 330 2.90 3.20 34.11
C GLY A 330 2.11 4.39 34.65
N LEU A 331 2.80 5.47 35.02
CA LEU A 331 2.25 6.74 35.48
C LEU A 331 2.71 7.86 34.54
N ALA A 332 1.85 8.87 34.35
CA ALA A 332 2.19 10.09 33.62
C ALA A 332 3.40 10.79 34.26
N PHE A 333 4.24 11.43 33.44
CA PHE A 333 5.38 12.25 33.89
C PHE A 333 6.36 11.54 34.84
N ARG A 334 6.40 10.21 34.75
CA ARG A 334 7.38 9.35 35.42
C ARG A 334 8.01 8.46 34.35
N PRO A 335 9.20 7.88 34.62
CA PRO A 335 9.85 7.01 33.65
C PRO A 335 8.91 5.90 33.16
N ASN A 336 8.65 5.89 31.85
CA ASN A 336 7.77 4.94 31.18
C ASN A 336 8.21 4.71 29.72
N ALA A 337 7.94 3.51 29.22
CA ALA A 337 8.18 3.16 27.83
C ALA A 337 7.11 2.19 27.36
N TYR A 338 6.76 2.25 26.09
CA TYR A 338 5.86 1.30 25.47
C TYR A 338 6.20 1.03 24.02
N ARG A 339 5.81 -0.16 23.58
CA ARG A 339 5.99 -0.65 22.22
C ARG A 339 4.70 -1.25 21.72
N ILE A 340 4.34 -0.86 20.49
CA ILE A 340 3.31 -1.50 19.69
C ILE A 340 4.02 -2.18 18.53
N GLU A 341 3.82 -3.48 18.39
CA GLU A 341 4.50 -4.28 17.40
C GLU A 341 3.48 -5.08 16.59
N GLY A 342 3.35 -4.70 15.32
CA GLY A 342 2.57 -5.44 14.33
C GLY A 342 3.44 -6.40 13.53
N ARG A 343 2.84 -7.03 12.53
CA ARG A 343 3.57 -7.89 11.59
C ARG A 343 4.64 -7.12 10.80
N ASP A 344 4.27 -5.95 10.29
CA ASP A 344 5.07 -5.19 9.32
C ASP A 344 5.40 -3.76 9.81
N PHE A 345 5.24 -3.48 11.10
CA PHE A 345 5.54 -2.18 11.70
C PHE A 345 5.87 -2.27 13.19
N THR A 346 6.63 -1.28 13.68
CA THR A 346 6.86 -1.06 15.10
C THR A 346 6.65 0.41 15.44
N PHE A 347 6.08 0.68 16.61
CA PHE A 347 6.06 2.00 17.22
C PHE A 347 6.59 1.90 18.65
N ASP A 348 7.64 2.64 18.94
CA ASP A 348 8.24 2.73 20.26
C ASP A 348 8.06 4.15 20.81
N PHE A 349 7.73 4.27 22.09
CA PHE A 349 7.76 5.50 22.87
C PHE A 349 8.60 5.25 24.11
N VAL A 350 9.59 6.10 24.37
CA VAL A 350 10.46 5.99 25.54
C VAL A 350 10.59 7.36 26.20
N ASN A 351 10.21 7.42 27.48
CA ASN A 351 10.42 8.55 28.36
C ASN A 351 11.22 8.10 29.57
N ALA A 352 12.55 8.11 29.45
CA ALA A 352 13.44 7.45 30.41
C ALA A 352 14.45 8.37 31.07
N GLN A 353 14.88 9.41 30.35
CA GLN A 353 15.92 10.32 30.83
C GLN A 353 15.27 11.45 31.64
N ASP A 354 16.09 12.14 32.45
CA ASP A 354 15.66 13.30 33.25
C ASP A 354 14.42 13.05 34.13
N ASP A 355 14.36 11.87 34.78
CA ASP A 355 13.21 11.39 35.60
C ASP A 355 11.87 11.36 34.84
N GLY A 356 11.91 11.03 33.54
CA GLY A 356 10.71 10.98 32.71
C GLY A 356 10.37 12.35 32.13
N ASN A 357 11.38 13.12 31.73
CA ASN A 357 11.22 14.42 31.12
C ASN A 357 11.94 14.57 29.77
N HIS A 358 12.27 13.45 29.13
CA HIS A 358 12.93 13.42 27.81
C HIS A 358 12.33 12.26 27.01
N VAL A 359 11.50 12.61 26.05
CA VAL A 359 10.71 11.68 25.25
C VAL A 359 11.34 11.50 23.88
N HIS A 360 11.38 10.27 23.40
CA HIS A 360 11.52 9.96 21.98
C HIS A 360 10.48 8.92 21.55
N THR A 361 10.07 9.03 20.31
CA THR A 361 9.23 8.08 19.60
C THR A 361 9.90 7.63 18.33
N LEU A 362 9.64 6.39 17.91
CA LEU A 362 10.16 5.84 16.67
C LEU A 362 9.11 4.96 16.00
N TYR A 363 8.71 5.34 14.78
CA TYR A 363 7.89 4.53 13.88
C TYR A 363 8.75 3.92 12.78
N ARG A 364 8.58 2.62 12.53
CA ARG A 364 9.27 1.87 11.47
C ARG A 364 8.30 0.97 10.74
N GLU A 365 8.48 0.84 9.43
CA GLU A 365 7.80 -0.15 8.61
C GLU A 365 8.76 -1.35 8.43
N GLY A 366 8.58 -2.41 9.22
CA GLY A 366 9.52 -3.53 9.32
C GLY A 366 10.04 -4.02 7.96
N GLY A 367 11.36 -3.97 7.76
CA GLY A 367 12.06 -4.33 6.51
C GLY A 367 11.99 -3.29 5.37
N ARG A 368 11.07 -2.32 5.46
CA ARG A 368 10.71 -1.34 4.42
C ARG A 368 11.28 0.06 4.65
N ASP A 369 11.95 0.30 5.78
CA ASP A 369 12.68 1.55 6.03
C ASP A 369 13.53 1.94 4.81
N PHE A 370 13.49 3.22 4.44
CA PHE A 370 14.19 3.77 3.28
C PHE A 370 13.78 3.16 1.92
N GLY A 371 12.60 2.54 1.83
CA GLY A 371 12.11 1.89 0.62
C GLY A 371 12.96 0.70 0.16
N GLN A 372 13.64 0.01 1.09
CA GLN A 372 14.51 -1.13 0.77
C GLN A 372 13.71 -2.35 0.27
N GLU A 373 12.51 -2.56 0.82
CA GLU A 373 11.55 -3.56 0.34
C GLU A 373 10.23 -2.85 0.02
N ILE A 374 9.79 -2.94 -1.23
CA ILE A 374 8.55 -2.32 -1.67
C ILE A 374 7.56 -3.45 -1.91
N PRO A 375 6.54 -3.61 -1.06
CA PRO A 375 5.58 -4.67 -1.23
C PRO A 375 4.78 -4.43 -2.50
N ARG A 376 4.64 -5.46 -3.34
CA ARG A 376 3.76 -5.39 -4.53
C ARG A 376 2.28 -5.21 -4.16
N TRP A 377 1.90 -5.53 -2.93
CA TRP A 377 0.54 -5.38 -2.41
C TRP A 377 0.56 -5.17 -0.90
N THR A 378 -0.45 -4.49 -0.38
CA THR A 378 -0.74 -4.36 1.06
C THR A 378 -2.12 -4.91 1.34
N ARG A 379 -2.28 -5.82 2.31
CA ARG A 379 -3.62 -6.28 2.73
C ARG A 379 -4.30 -5.13 3.49
N VAL A 380 -5.51 -4.74 3.09
CA VAL A 380 -6.26 -3.60 3.67
C VAL A 380 -7.60 -4.00 4.27
N ALA A 381 -8.06 -5.23 4.04
CA ALA A 381 -9.18 -5.84 4.75
C ALA A 381 -8.98 -7.36 4.86
N SER A 382 -9.60 -7.99 5.87
CA SER A 382 -9.59 -9.45 6.08
C SER A 382 -10.82 -9.90 6.88
N GLY A 383 -10.97 -11.21 7.08
CA GLY A 383 -12.00 -11.78 7.96
C GLY A 383 -13.40 -11.82 7.35
N GLN A 384 -13.50 -11.63 6.04
CA GLN A 384 -14.74 -11.77 5.28
C GLN A 384 -14.97 -13.25 4.92
N PHE A 385 -16.11 -13.60 4.34
CA PHE A 385 -16.33 -14.95 3.84
C PHE A 385 -15.85 -15.11 2.40
N PHE A 386 -16.31 -14.24 1.49
CA PHE A 386 -15.85 -14.20 0.11
C PHE A 386 -16.02 -12.81 -0.48
N THR A 387 -14.93 -12.06 -0.58
CA THR A 387 -14.89 -10.69 -1.10
C THR A 387 -15.08 -10.67 -2.61
N GLU A 388 -15.90 -9.76 -3.13
CA GLU A 388 -16.24 -9.60 -4.54
C GLU A 388 -16.59 -8.14 -4.89
N GLY A 389 -16.74 -7.85 -6.19
CA GLY A 389 -17.28 -6.61 -6.72
C GLY A 389 -16.76 -5.33 -6.06
N PRO A 390 -15.44 -5.11 -5.96
CA PRO A 390 -14.93 -3.89 -5.37
C PRO A 390 -15.27 -2.69 -6.27
N VAL A 391 -15.65 -1.57 -5.67
CA VAL A 391 -15.87 -0.30 -6.38
C VAL A 391 -15.41 0.86 -5.52
N TRP A 392 -14.75 1.83 -6.14
CA TRP A 392 -14.30 3.03 -5.45
C TRP A 392 -15.39 4.11 -5.47
N SER A 393 -15.77 4.60 -4.29
CA SER A 393 -16.67 5.73 -4.09
C SER A 393 -15.87 6.96 -3.65
N PRO A 394 -15.88 8.06 -4.43
CA PRO A 394 -15.26 9.31 -4.03
C PRO A 394 -15.87 9.91 -2.74
N PRO A 395 -15.09 10.61 -1.89
CA PRO A 395 -13.68 10.93 -2.11
C PRO A 395 -12.71 9.78 -1.77
N SER A 396 -13.02 8.93 -0.77
CA SER A 396 -12.03 7.99 -0.21
C SER A 396 -12.59 6.67 0.35
N THR A 397 -13.70 6.16 -0.18
CA THR A 397 -14.32 4.93 0.35
C THR A 397 -14.27 3.80 -0.67
N LEU A 398 -13.65 2.68 -0.29
CA LEU A 398 -13.76 1.44 -1.05
C LEU A 398 -15.02 0.69 -0.59
N LEU A 399 -15.88 0.31 -1.53
CA LEU A 399 -16.97 -0.63 -1.29
C LEU A 399 -16.63 -1.98 -1.90
N PHE A 400 -17.11 -3.06 -1.31
CA PHE A 400 -17.03 -4.41 -1.89
C PHE A 400 -18.12 -5.29 -1.28
N SER A 401 -18.43 -6.39 -1.95
CA SER A 401 -19.38 -7.40 -1.47
C SER A 401 -18.66 -8.44 -0.60
N ASP A 402 -19.23 -8.79 0.55
CA ASP A 402 -18.93 -10.03 1.29
C ASP A 402 -20.03 -11.04 1.02
N MET A 403 -19.79 -11.95 0.08
CA MET A 403 -20.76 -12.94 -0.37
C MET A 403 -20.94 -14.06 0.66
N ARG A 404 -22.13 -14.68 0.65
CA ARG A 404 -22.43 -15.89 1.44
C ARG A 404 -23.06 -16.95 0.56
N PHE A 405 -22.56 -18.17 0.64
CA PHE A 405 -23.06 -19.33 -0.13
C PHE A 405 -23.79 -20.36 0.73
N ASP A 406 -23.82 -20.18 2.05
CA ASP A 406 -24.42 -21.09 3.04
C ASP A 406 -25.89 -20.77 3.35
N GLY A 407 -26.48 -19.80 2.64
CA GLY A 407 -27.85 -19.34 2.85
C GLY A 407 -28.01 -18.23 3.89
N SER A 408 -26.92 -17.81 4.55
CA SER A 408 -26.91 -16.60 5.37
C SER A 408 -26.91 -15.33 4.50
N ALA A 409 -27.16 -14.18 5.14
CA ALA A 409 -27.19 -12.90 4.44
C ALA A 409 -25.78 -12.47 4.00
N GLY A 410 -25.62 -12.13 2.73
CA GLY A 410 -24.42 -11.44 2.23
C GLY A 410 -24.45 -9.95 2.59
N HIS A 411 -23.30 -9.29 2.44
CA HIS A 411 -23.12 -7.89 2.85
C HIS A 411 -22.52 -7.02 1.74
N ILE A 412 -22.84 -5.74 1.75
CA ILE A 412 -22.00 -4.70 1.13
C ILE A 412 -21.23 -4.03 2.25
N VAL A 413 -19.91 -4.01 2.13
CA VAL A 413 -18.97 -3.52 3.14
C VAL A 413 -18.26 -2.30 2.59
N SER A 414 -18.06 -1.29 3.44
CA SER A 414 -17.20 -0.15 3.17
C SER A 414 -15.90 -0.24 3.96
N LEU A 415 -14.83 0.25 3.36
CA LEU A 415 -13.55 0.56 3.98
C LEU A 415 -13.29 2.06 3.80
N ASN A 416 -13.40 2.82 4.88
CA ASN A 416 -13.29 4.29 4.86
C ASN A 416 -11.84 4.79 5.07
N GLU A 417 -11.64 6.11 5.08
CA GLU A 417 -10.35 6.77 5.28
C GLU A 417 -9.72 6.55 6.68
N THR A 418 -10.49 6.01 7.62
CA THR A 418 -9.99 5.58 8.94
C THR A 418 -9.57 4.10 8.95
N GLY A 419 -9.58 3.44 7.80
CA GLY A 419 -9.27 2.02 7.66
C GLY A 419 -10.27 1.10 8.39
N ARG A 420 -11.46 1.62 8.73
CA ARG A 420 -12.50 0.86 9.43
C ARG A 420 -13.44 0.22 8.43
N LEU A 421 -13.80 -1.02 8.71
CA LEU A 421 -14.83 -1.74 7.98
C LEU A 421 -16.21 -1.45 8.57
N GLN A 422 -17.18 -1.15 7.71
CA GLN A 422 -18.58 -1.00 8.10
C GLN A 422 -19.47 -1.75 7.13
N ARG A 423 -20.36 -2.60 7.67
CA ARG A 423 -21.43 -3.22 6.88
C ARG A 423 -22.51 -2.18 6.61
N LEU A 424 -22.73 -1.87 5.34
CA LEU A 424 -23.72 -0.88 4.90
C LEU A 424 -25.06 -1.52 4.52
N TRP A 425 -25.02 -2.77 4.04
CA TRP A 425 -26.21 -3.51 3.66
C TRP A 425 -26.07 -4.99 3.99
N SER A 426 -27.17 -5.66 4.30
CA SER A 426 -27.21 -7.08 4.66
C SER A 426 -28.50 -7.71 4.17
N SER A 427 -28.41 -8.78 3.37
CA SER A 427 -29.61 -9.43 2.81
C SER A 427 -29.34 -10.85 2.31
N PRO A 428 -30.33 -11.76 2.36
CA PRO A 428 -30.25 -13.06 1.70
C PRO A 428 -30.24 -12.95 0.16
N LYS A 429 -30.44 -11.75 -0.40
CA LYS A 429 -30.30 -11.51 -1.85
C LYS A 429 -28.85 -11.58 -2.33
N VAL A 430 -27.85 -11.45 -1.43
CA VAL A 430 -26.40 -11.56 -1.67
C VAL A 430 -25.90 -10.68 -2.82
N ALA A 431 -25.31 -9.54 -2.50
CA ALA A 431 -24.66 -8.68 -3.48
C ALA A 431 -23.38 -9.33 -4.03
N ASN A 432 -23.03 -9.02 -5.28
CA ASN A 432 -21.83 -9.48 -5.97
C ASN A 432 -21.12 -8.29 -6.64
N GLY A 433 -21.07 -8.21 -7.98
CA GLY A 433 -20.56 -7.05 -8.72
C GLY A 433 -21.27 -5.76 -8.33
N LEU A 434 -20.48 -4.71 -8.14
CA LEU A 434 -20.92 -3.37 -7.74
C LEU A 434 -20.39 -2.33 -8.72
N MET A 435 -21.21 -1.31 -9.01
CA MET A 435 -20.78 -0.18 -9.84
C MET A 435 -21.62 1.06 -9.58
N PHE A 436 -21.03 2.26 -9.62
CA PHE A 436 -21.81 3.50 -9.60
C PHE A 436 -22.30 3.89 -10.99
N ASP A 437 -23.53 4.41 -11.08
CA ASP A 437 -24.00 5.09 -12.28
C ASP A 437 -23.61 6.58 -12.31
N ARG A 438 -23.97 7.29 -13.39
CA ARG A 438 -23.69 8.73 -13.53
C ARG A 438 -24.41 9.60 -12.50
N ASP A 439 -25.50 9.12 -11.92
CA ASP A 439 -26.26 9.83 -10.91
C ASP A 439 -25.72 9.55 -9.49
N GLY A 440 -24.64 8.77 -9.38
CA GLY A 440 -24.01 8.40 -8.12
C GLY A 440 -24.80 7.35 -7.32
N ARG A 441 -25.74 6.63 -7.93
CA ARG A 441 -26.38 5.48 -7.29
C ARG A 441 -25.49 4.26 -7.43
N LEU A 442 -25.38 3.49 -6.35
CA LEU A 442 -24.67 2.22 -6.36
C LEU A 442 -25.58 1.14 -6.94
N TRP A 443 -25.17 0.51 -8.03
CA TRP A 443 -25.81 -0.66 -8.59
C TRP A 443 -25.13 -1.93 -8.08
N ALA A 444 -25.93 -2.94 -7.81
CA ALA A 444 -25.47 -4.25 -7.36
C ALA A 444 -26.16 -5.37 -8.14
N CYS A 445 -25.35 -6.33 -8.59
CA CYS A 445 -25.82 -7.64 -8.99
C CYS A 445 -26.22 -8.44 -7.75
N LEU A 446 -27.49 -8.83 -7.65
CA LEU A 446 -28.02 -9.60 -6.51
C LEU A 446 -28.03 -11.09 -6.83
N PHE A 447 -26.84 -11.70 -6.72
CA PHE A 447 -26.56 -13.10 -7.03
C PHE A 447 -27.57 -14.10 -6.44
N GLY A 448 -27.95 -13.92 -5.17
CA GLY A 448 -28.88 -14.82 -4.48
C GLY A 448 -30.29 -14.83 -5.06
N HIS A 449 -30.70 -13.73 -5.72
CA HIS A 449 -32.06 -13.52 -6.22
C HIS A 449 -32.17 -13.47 -7.75
N GLY A 450 -31.07 -13.23 -8.47
CA GLY A 450 -31.05 -13.13 -9.93
C GLY A 450 -31.69 -11.83 -10.42
N THR A 451 -31.31 -10.70 -9.82
CA THR A 451 -31.86 -9.36 -10.11
C THR A 451 -30.78 -8.29 -9.98
N LEU A 452 -30.96 -7.13 -10.61
CA LEU A 452 -30.11 -5.96 -10.38
C LEU A 452 -30.91 -4.91 -9.60
N ALA A 453 -30.24 -4.30 -8.62
CA ALA A 453 -30.82 -3.25 -7.79
C ALA A 453 -29.89 -2.04 -7.66
N SER A 454 -30.46 -0.87 -7.41
CA SER A 454 -29.72 0.36 -7.15
C SER A 454 -29.99 0.89 -5.74
N PHE A 455 -29.04 1.62 -5.18
CA PHE A 455 -29.11 2.26 -3.87
C PHE A 455 -28.69 3.73 -4.00
N ALA A 456 -29.38 4.62 -3.31
CA ALA A 456 -28.86 5.97 -3.11
C ALA A 456 -27.71 5.94 -2.09
N TRP A 457 -26.66 6.71 -2.37
CA TRP A 457 -25.57 6.96 -1.43
C TRP A 457 -25.83 8.27 -0.68
N GLN A 458 -26.07 8.19 0.62
CA GLN A 458 -26.37 9.37 1.45
C GLN A 458 -25.63 9.26 2.79
N ASP A 459 -24.80 10.26 3.10
CA ASP A 459 -24.06 10.38 4.37
C ASP A 459 -23.32 9.09 4.81
N GLY A 460 -22.68 8.43 3.85
CA GLY A 460 -21.93 7.18 4.10
C GLY A 460 -22.78 5.93 4.26
N ALA A 461 -24.08 6.00 3.96
CA ALA A 461 -25.02 4.89 4.04
C ALA A 461 -25.68 4.59 2.70
N LEU A 462 -26.09 3.32 2.53
CA LEU A 462 -26.93 2.87 1.43
C LEU A 462 -28.40 2.95 1.84
N VAL A 463 -29.19 3.71 1.09
CA VAL A 463 -30.63 3.89 1.33
C VAL A 463 -31.41 3.73 0.02
N ASP A 464 -32.74 3.68 0.11
CA ASP A 464 -33.63 3.66 -1.07
C ASP A 464 -33.27 2.55 -2.08
N GLU A 465 -33.24 1.30 -1.62
CA GLU A 465 -33.05 0.12 -2.47
C GLU A 465 -34.19 0.02 -3.49
N ARG A 466 -33.84 -0.01 -4.78
CA ARG A 466 -34.79 -0.17 -5.89
C ARG A 466 -34.39 -1.36 -6.75
N THR A 467 -35.34 -2.23 -7.05
CA THR A 467 -35.12 -3.29 -8.05
C THR A 467 -35.25 -2.68 -9.44
N GLU A 468 -34.16 -2.67 -10.19
CA GLU A 468 -34.07 -2.05 -11.52
C GLU A 468 -34.32 -3.05 -12.65
N ILE A 469 -33.86 -4.30 -12.44
CA ILE A 469 -34.04 -5.39 -13.41
C ILE A 469 -34.40 -6.68 -12.66
N SER A 470 -35.57 -7.25 -12.98
CA SER A 470 -36.12 -8.42 -12.30
C SER A 470 -36.03 -9.72 -13.13
N GLY A 471 -35.74 -9.62 -14.42
CA GLY A 471 -35.68 -10.75 -15.35
C GLY A 471 -35.67 -10.31 -16.81
N TYR A 472 -35.76 -11.29 -17.70
CA TYR A 472 -35.84 -11.13 -19.15
C TYR A 472 -36.91 -12.08 -19.70
N GLU A 473 -37.75 -11.62 -20.63
CA GLU A 473 -38.86 -12.42 -21.22
C GLU A 473 -39.73 -13.16 -20.17
N GLY A 474 -40.01 -12.52 -19.04
CA GLY A 474 -40.84 -13.07 -17.97
C GLY A 474 -40.17 -14.14 -17.09
N GLN A 475 -38.88 -14.42 -17.29
CA GLN A 475 -38.10 -15.36 -16.49
C GLN A 475 -37.01 -14.62 -15.70
N ARG A 476 -36.76 -15.08 -14.47
CA ARG A 476 -35.69 -14.50 -13.64
C ARG A 476 -34.32 -14.85 -14.20
N PHE A 477 -33.32 -14.01 -13.96
CA PHE A 477 -31.93 -14.38 -14.24
C PHE A 477 -31.48 -15.53 -13.35
N LEU A 478 -30.38 -16.17 -13.72
CA LEU A 478 -29.73 -17.20 -12.92
C LEU A 478 -29.05 -16.58 -11.70
N LYS A 479 -27.88 -15.98 -11.90
CA LYS A 479 -26.93 -15.51 -10.90
C LYS A 479 -26.22 -14.29 -11.47
N THR A 480 -26.95 -13.18 -11.61
CA THR A 480 -26.38 -11.87 -12.01
C THR A 480 -25.06 -11.66 -11.27
N ASN A 481 -23.97 -11.46 -12.00
CA ASN A 481 -22.63 -11.58 -11.42
C ASN A 481 -21.88 -10.25 -11.46
N ASP A 482 -21.53 -9.76 -12.65
CA ASP A 482 -20.76 -8.53 -12.83
C ASP A 482 -21.41 -7.60 -13.87
N LEU A 483 -21.03 -6.32 -13.86
CA LEU A 483 -21.69 -5.26 -14.62
C LEU A 483 -20.75 -4.11 -15.02
N VAL A 484 -21.05 -3.47 -16.16
CA VAL A 484 -20.39 -2.23 -16.60
C VAL A 484 -21.37 -1.29 -17.30
N PHE A 485 -21.36 -0.01 -16.92
CA PHE A 485 -22.08 1.05 -17.62
C PHE A 485 -21.27 1.56 -18.82
N ASP A 486 -21.97 1.83 -19.92
CA ASP A 486 -21.41 2.55 -21.06
C ASP A 486 -21.78 4.05 -21.05
N ASP A 487 -21.16 4.81 -21.93
CA ASP A 487 -21.33 6.26 -22.01
C ASP A 487 -22.69 6.69 -22.58
N SER A 488 -23.46 5.76 -23.15
CA SER A 488 -24.85 6.00 -23.54
C SER A 488 -25.81 5.93 -22.35
N GLY A 489 -25.33 5.49 -21.18
CA GLY A 489 -26.15 5.18 -20.00
C GLY A 489 -26.75 3.78 -20.04
N GLY A 490 -26.28 2.93 -20.95
CA GLY A 490 -26.62 1.53 -21.02
C GLY A 490 -25.85 0.70 -20.00
N LEU A 491 -26.39 -0.46 -19.66
CA LEU A 491 -25.80 -1.37 -18.68
C LEU A 491 -25.59 -2.76 -19.29
N TRP A 492 -24.33 -3.17 -19.35
CA TRP A 492 -23.93 -4.53 -19.68
C TRP A 492 -23.80 -5.35 -18.39
N PHE A 493 -24.28 -6.60 -18.39
CA PHE A 493 -24.14 -7.47 -17.22
C PHE A 493 -24.13 -8.96 -17.58
N THR A 494 -23.56 -9.78 -16.70
CA THR A 494 -23.41 -11.22 -16.91
C THR A 494 -24.34 -12.04 -16.01
N ASP A 495 -24.80 -13.17 -16.55
CA ASP A 495 -25.69 -14.12 -15.88
C ASP A 495 -25.17 -15.58 -15.99
N PRO A 496 -24.13 -15.93 -15.23
CA PRO A 496 -23.59 -17.30 -15.19
C PRO A 496 -24.49 -18.30 -14.47
N LEU A 497 -24.22 -19.59 -14.72
CA LEU A 497 -24.91 -20.69 -14.04
C LEU A 497 -24.12 -21.20 -12.82
N PHE A 498 -24.68 -20.99 -11.62
CA PHE A 498 -24.28 -21.63 -10.36
C PHE A 498 -25.46 -22.34 -9.69
N GLY A 499 -25.98 -23.36 -10.38
CA GLY A 499 -27.23 -24.03 -10.02
C GLY A 499 -28.44 -23.34 -10.67
N ARG A 500 -29.48 -24.13 -10.96
CA ARG A 500 -30.68 -23.70 -11.69
C ARG A 500 -31.93 -23.98 -10.86
N LYS A 501 -32.81 -22.99 -10.75
CA LYS A 501 -34.14 -23.10 -10.16
C LYS A 501 -35.21 -23.02 -11.25
N ALA A 502 -36.42 -23.46 -10.92
CA ALA A 502 -37.56 -23.35 -11.83
C ALA A 502 -37.90 -21.88 -12.10
N GLY A 503 -38.14 -21.54 -13.37
CA GLY A 503 -38.49 -20.19 -13.83
C GLY A 503 -37.29 -19.24 -14.03
N GLU A 504 -36.07 -19.75 -14.05
CA GLU A 504 -34.86 -18.99 -14.41
C GLU A 504 -34.48 -19.15 -15.89
N GLN A 505 -33.79 -18.15 -16.46
CA GLN A 505 -33.33 -18.08 -17.86
C GLN A 505 -32.72 -19.38 -18.37
N PRO A 506 -33.17 -19.96 -19.50
CA PRO A 506 -32.70 -21.26 -19.98
C PRO A 506 -31.23 -21.27 -20.40
N VAL A 507 -30.67 -20.10 -20.68
CA VAL A 507 -29.29 -19.88 -21.13
C VAL A 507 -28.46 -19.19 -20.04
N MET A 508 -27.14 -19.29 -20.17
CA MET A 508 -26.22 -18.36 -19.50
C MET A 508 -25.99 -17.21 -20.46
N GLY A 509 -26.07 -15.97 -19.99
CA GLY A 509 -26.13 -14.83 -20.88
C GLY A 509 -25.17 -13.71 -20.52
N VAL A 510 -24.81 -12.93 -21.53
CA VAL A 510 -24.46 -11.52 -21.39
C VAL A 510 -25.64 -10.72 -21.91
N TYR A 511 -26.12 -9.78 -21.09
CA TYR A 511 -27.29 -8.97 -21.38
C TYR A 511 -26.91 -7.51 -21.45
N TYR A 512 -27.74 -6.74 -22.17
CA TYR A 512 -27.64 -5.29 -22.24
C TYR A 512 -28.99 -4.65 -21.93
N ARG A 513 -29.01 -3.71 -20.98
CA ARG A 513 -30.15 -2.86 -20.67
C ARG A 513 -29.93 -1.48 -21.28
N ARG A 514 -30.84 -1.06 -22.16
CA ARG A 514 -30.89 0.30 -22.69
C ARG A 514 -31.20 1.31 -21.59
N PRO A 515 -30.84 2.59 -21.75
CA PRO A 515 -31.25 3.65 -20.82
C PRO A 515 -32.77 3.72 -20.60
N THR A 516 -33.54 3.35 -21.64
CA THR A 516 -35.02 3.26 -21.61
C THR A 516 -35.56 2.15 -20.71
N GLY A 517 -34.72 1.22 -20.26
CA GLY A 517 -35.08 0.09 -19.40
C GLY A 517 -35.30 -1.23 -20.14
N GLU A 518 -35.30 -1.24 -21.46
CA GLU A 518 -35.41 -2.47 -22.26
C GLU A 518 -34.16 -3.33 -22.11
N VAL A 519 -34.33 -4.63 -21.87
CA VAL A 519 -33.24 -5.61 -21.73
C VAL A 519 -33.20 -6.51 -22.96
N SER A 520 -32.00 -6.81 -23.44
CA SER A 520 -31.74 -7.73 -24.55
C SER A 520 -30.67 -8.75 -24.18
N LEU A 521 -30.81 -9.98 -24.68
CA LEU A 521 -29.78 -11.02 -24.61
C LEU A 521 -28.79 -10.79 -25.77
N VAL A 522 -27.50 -10.62 -25.44
CA VAL A 522 -26.46 -10.25 -26.42
C VAL A 522 -25.56 -11.43 -26.76
N ILE A 523 -25.15 -12.22 -25.76
CA ILE A 523 -24.28 -13.39 -25.94
C ILE A 523 -24.86 -14.57 -25.15
N GLU A 524 -25.06 -15.71 -25.80
CA GLU A 524 -25.62 -16.93 -25.17
C GLU A 524 -24.75 -18.19 -25.34
N ASP A 525 -23.65 -18.09 -26.10
CA ASP A 525 -22.78 -19.22 -26.46
C ASP A 525 -21.56 -19.38 -25.52
N LEU A 526 -21.48 -18.57 -24.46
CA LEU A 526 -20.42 -18.63 -23.45
C LEU A 526 -20.78 -19.53 -22.27
N LYS A 527 -19.80 -20.33 -21.83
CA LYS A 527 -19.94 -21.14 -20.61
C LYS A 527 -19.49 -20.32 -19.41
N ARG A 528 -20.45 -19.98 -18.53
CA ARG A 528 -20.24 -19.18 -17.29
C ARG A 528 -19.57 -17.82 -17.57
N PRO A 529 -20.21 -16.91 -18.32
CA PRO A 529 -19.74 -15.53 -18.44
C PRO A 529 -19.67 -14.91 -17.03
N ASN A 530 -18.57 -14.25 -16.70
CA ASN A 530 -18.37 -13.67 -15.37
C ASN A 530 -17.93 -12.20 -15.46
N GLY A 531 -16.65 -11.87 -15.30
CA GLY A 531 -16.18 -10.49 -15.40
C GLY A 531 -16.50 -9.87 -16.76
N ILE A 532 -16.86 -8.59 -16.74
CA ILE A 532 -17.26 -7.83 -17.92
C ILE A 532 -16.68 -6.43 -17.85
N MET A 533 -16.07 -5.95 -18.92
CA MET A 533 -15.53 -4.59 -18.98
C MET A 533 -15.47 -4.08 -20.41
N LEU A 534 -15.47 -2.76 -20.57
CA LEU A 534 -15.29 -2.10 -21.85
C LEU A 534 -13.82 -1.67 -22.03
N SER A 535 -13.38 -1.53 -23.27
CA SER A 535 -12.18 -0.71 -23.55
C SER A 535 -12.46 0.76 -23.22
N PRO A 536 -11.43 1.58 -22.92
CA PRO A 536 -11.61 3.02 -22.73
C PRO A 536 -12.36 3.74 -23.87
N SER A 537 -12.20 3.29 -25.11
CA SER A 537 -12.93 3.82 -26.28
C SER A 537 -14.36 3.29 -26.44
N GLU A 538 -14.80 2.35 -25.60
CA GLU A 538 -16.07 1.61 -25.71
C GLU A 538 -16.30 0.91 -27.07
N GLU A 539 -15.23 0.64 -27.82
CA GLU A 539 -15.30 -0.11 -29.08
C GLU A 539 -15.14 -1.62 -28.89
N THR A 540 -14.64 -2.06 -27.73
CA THR A 540 -14.45 -3.47 -27.40
C THR A 540 -15.15 -3.83 -26.09
N LEU A 541 -15.91 -4.93 -26.12
CA LEU A 541 -16.44 -5.61 -24.93
C LEU A 541 -15.53 -6.78 -24.56
N TYR A 542 -15.03 -6.80 -23.34
CA TYR A 542 -14.27 -7.91 -22.75
C TYR A 542 -15.16 -8.75 -21.85
N ILE A 543 -15.06 -10.07 -21.96
CA ILE A 543 -15.73 -11.04 -21.09
C ILE A 543 -14.71 -12.03 -20.55
N LEU A 544 -14.73 -12.26 -19.24
CA LEU A 544 -13.97 -13.29 -18.53
C LEU A 544 -14.89 -14.43 -18.11
N PRO A 545 -14.85 -15.58 -18.77
CA PRO A 545 -15.58 -16.74 -18.29
C PRO A 545 -14.84 -17.40 -17.11
N SER A 546 -15.59 -17.90 -16.12
CA SER A 546 -15.05 -18.68 -14.99
C SER A 546 -14.71 -20.12 -15.32
N SER A 547 -14.65 -20.45 -16.61
CA SER A 547 -14.20 -21.75 -17.09
C SER A 547 -13.49 -21.60 -18.42
N GLY A 548 -12.58 -22.52 -18.73
CA GLY A 548 -11.80 -22.50 -19.96
C GLY A 548 -10.36 -22.03 -19.73
N SER A 549 -9.76 -21.45 -20.78
CA SER A 549 -8.35 -21.07 -20.79
C SER A 549 -8.09 -19.69 -21.40
N SER A 550 -9.14 -18.91 -21.70
CA SER A 550 -9.02 -17.64 -22.42
C SER A 550 -10.14 -16.69 -22.01
N GLY A 551 -9.82 -15.39 -21.92
CA GLY A 551 -10.82 -14.34 -22.01
C GLY A 551 -11.27 -14.15 -23.46
N PHE A 552 -12.33 -13.36 -23.65
CA PHE A 552 -12.85 -13.04 -24.98
C PHE A 552 -13.05 -11.55 -25.15
N ALA A 553 -12.76 -11.05 -26.34
CA ALA A 553 -13.04 -9.69 -26.78
C ALA A 553 -14.02 -9.72 -27.96
N TYR A 554 -14.89 -8.72 -28.03
CA TYR A 554 -15.87 -8.53 -29.08
C TYR A 554 -15.87 -7.08 -29.52
N ASP A 555 -16.08 -6.83 -30.81
CA ASP A 555 -16.24 -5.46 -31.32
C ASP A 555 -17.69 -5.02 -31.05
N ILE A 556 -17.87 -3.82 -30.50
CA ILE A 556 -19.19 -3.24 -30.26
C ILE A 556 -19.61 -2.48 -31.52
N SER A 557 -20.62 -2.99 -32.23
CA SER A 557 -21.12 -2.36 -33.46
C SER A 557 -22.20 -1.31 -33.20
N ALA A 558 -22.93 -1.45 -32.09
CA ALA A 558 -23.93 -0.51 -31.59
C ALA A 558 -24.25 -0.85 -30.11
N PRO A 559 -24.94 0.03 -29.36
CA PRO A 559 -25.32 -0.29 -27.98
C PRO A 559 -26.17 -1.56 -27.88
N GLY A 560 -25.62 -2.58 -27.21
CA GLY A 560 -26.21 -3.92 -27.08
C GLY A 560 -25.92 -4.88 -28.23
N GLU A 561 -25.07 -4.51 -29.19
CA GLU A 561 -24.73 -5.33 -30.36
C GLU A 561 -23.23 -5.57 -30.46
N VAL A 562 -22.84 -6.82 -30.65
CA VAL A 562 -21.44 -7.23 -30.70
C VAL A 562 -21.14 -8.14 -31.89
N THR A 563 -19.91 -8.07 -32.39
CA THR A 563 -19.40 -8.88 -33.50
C THR A 563 -17.94 -9.32 -33.24
N ASN A 564 -17.34 -10.06 -34.18
CA ASN A 564 -15.90 -10.36 -34.20
C ASN A 564 -15.31 -10.93 -32.89
N ARG A 565 -15.98 -11.93 -32.32
CA ARG A 565 -15.48 -12.67 -31.16
C ARG A 565 -14.05 -13.18 -31.41
N ARG A 566 -13.13 -12.81 -30.51
CA ARG A 566 -11.74 -13.29 -30.51
C ARG A 566 -11.29 -13.67 -29.10
N LYS A 567 -10.28 -14.54 -29.01
CA LYS A 567 -9.62 -14.81 -27.73
C LYS A 567 -8.81 -13.58 -27.31
N PHE A 568 -8.77 -13.33 -26.01
CA PHE A 568 -8.05 -12.20 -25.42
C PHE A 568 -7.51 -12.62 -24.05
N GLY A 569 -6.19 -12.60 -23.90
CA GLY A 569 -5.49 -13.09 -22.69
C GLY A 569 -5.59 -14.61 -22.48
N GLU A 570 -4.51 -15.19 -21.96
CA GLU A 570 -4.48 -16.60 -21.54
C GLU A 570 -4.78 -16.72 -20.05
N ILE A 571 -5.84 -17.46 -19.71
CA ILE A 571 -6.28 -17.61 -18.31
C ILE A 571 -6.59 -19.06 -18.02
N PRO A 572 -5.56 -19.91 -17.81
CA PRO A 572 -5.76 -21.32 -17.55
C PRO A 572 -6.67 -21.55 -16.34
N GLY A 573 -7.79 -22.25 -16.55
CA GLY A 573 -8.78 -22.52 -15.51
C GLY A 573 -9.92 -21.51 -15.40
N GLY A 574 -9.95 -20.48 -16.25
CA GLY A 574 -10.94 -19.41 -16.21
C GLY A 574 -10.52 -18.26 -15.29
N GLY A 575 -11.23 -17.14 -15.44
CA GLY A 575 -11.06 -15.94 -14.62
C GLY A 575 -12.35 -15.54 -13.90
N ASP A 576 -12.33 -14.41 -13.24
CA ASP A 576 -13.46 -13.90 -12.49
C ASP A 576 -13.72 -12.44 -12.90
N GLY A 577 -13.53 -11.44 -12.04
CA GLY A 577 -13.62 -10.02 -12.42
C GLY A 577 -12.42 -9.46 -13.20
N MET A 578 -12.57 -8.26 -13.75
CA MET A 578 -11.51 -7.53 -14.46
C MET A 578 -11.68 -6.00 -14.38
N THR A 579 -10.64 -5.25 -14.72
CA THR A 579 -10.71 -3.78 -14.92
C THR A 579 -9.73 -3.32 -15.99
N VAL A 580 -9.75 -2.03 -16.36
CA VAL A 580 -8.84 -1.45 -17.37
C VAL A 580 -8.18 -0.16 -16.87
N ASP A 581 -6.98 0.11 -17.35
CA ASP A 581 -6.30 1.40 -17.12
C ASP A 581 -6.47 2.38 -18.28
N MET A 582 -6.00 3.61 -18.07
CA MET A 582 -6.04 4.71 -19.06
C MET A 582 -5.30 4.41 -20.37
N GLN A 583 -4.41 3.41 -20.40
CA GLN A 583 -3.73 2.99 -21.64
C GLN A 583 -4.47 1.86 -22.36
N GLY A 584 -5.57 1.37 -21.80
CA GLY A 584 -6.31 0.22 -22.31
C GLY A 584 -5.70 -1.12 -21.92
N ASN A 585 -4.72 -1.16 -20.99
CA ASN A 585 -4.28 -2.45 -20.45
C ASN A 585 -5.41 -3.02 -19.58
N VAL A 586 -5.62 -4.33 -19.68
CA VAL A 586 -6.71 -5.03 -19.00
C VAL A 586 -6.13 -5.91 -17.88
N TYR A 587 -6.72 -5.81 -16.70
CA TYR A 587 -6.32 -6.50 -15.48
C TYR A 587 -7.26 -7.67 -15.26
N LEU A 588 -6.80 -8.88 -15.55
CA LEU A 588 -7.59 -10.11 -15.57
C LEU A 588 -7.31 -10.93 -14.31
N THR A 589 -8.32 -11.23 -13.51
CA THR A 589 -8.15 -12.09 -12.33
C THR A 589 -8.00 -13.55 -12.73
N SER A 590 -7.11 -14.26 -12.05
CA SER A 590 -6.96 -15.72 -12.17
C SER A 590 -6.82 -16.36 -10.79
N GLY A 591 -7.92 -16.96 -10.31
CA GLY A 591 -7.93 -17.72 -9.07
C GLY A 591 -6.93 -18.89 -9.07
N ARG A 592 -6.78 -19.60 -10.20
CA ARG A 592 -5.86 -20.74 -10.34
C ARG A 592 -4.40 -20.33 -10.25
N LEU A 593 -4.02 -19.23 -10.92
CA LEU A 593 -2.66 -18.72 -10.88
C LEU A 593 -2.37 -17.91 -9.62
N ARG A 594 -3.41 -17.59 -8.83
CA ARG A 594 -3.35 -16.68 -7.69
C ARG A 594 -2.71 -15.36 -8.06
N ALA A 595 -3.15 -14.80 -9.18
CA ALA A 595 -2.56 -13.60 -9.74
C ALA A 595 -3.59 -12.78 -10.51
N VAL A 596 -3.33 -11.48 -10.59
CA VAL A 596 -3.90 -10.61 -11.62
C VAL A 596 -2.90 -10.55 -12.77
N LEU A 597 -3.36 -10.92 -13.96
CA LEU A 597 -2.58 -10.80 -15.19
C LEU A 597 -2.88 -9.44 -15.80
N VAL A 598 -1.86 -8.67 -16.13
CA VAL A 598 -2.01 -7.40 -16.86
C VAL A 598 -1.67 -7.69 -18.30
N VAL A 599 -2.65 -7.50 -19.18
CA VAL A 599 -2.47 -7.69 -20.63
C VAL A 599 -2.63 -6.37 -21.35
N ASP A 600 -1.89 -6.17 -22.43
CA ASP A 600 -2.04 -5.01 -23.31
C ASP A 600 -3.29 -5.13 -24.20
N PRO A 601 -3.66 -4.09 -24.98
CA PRO A 601 -4.80 -4.16 -25.90
C PRO A 601 -4.69 -5.24 -27.00
N ALA A 602 -3.50 -5.77 -27.27
CA ALA A 602 -3.31 -6.89 -28.19
C ALA A 602 -3.58 -8.25 -27.51
N GLY A 603 -3.68 -8.28 -26.19
CA GLY A 603 -3.92 -9.46 -25.38
C GLY A 603 -2.66 -10.16 -24.88
N GLU A 604 -1.49 -9.52 -25.00
CA GLU A 604 -0.21 -10.03 -24.53
C GLU A 604 0.02 -9.69 -23.06
N GLU A 605 0.50 -10.64 -22.25
CA GLU A 605 0.79 -10.41 -20.83
C GLU A 605 2.04 -9.53 -20.66
N ILE A 606 1.86 -8.36 -20.01
CA ILE A 606 2.92 -7.36 -19.77
C ILE A 606 3.34 -7.26 -18.30
N ASP A 607 2.51 -7.72 -17.35
CA ASP A 607 2.83 -7.81 -15.93
C ASP A 607 1.98 -8.89 -15.24
N ARG A 608 2.44 -9.35 -14.09
CA ARG A 608 1.77 -10.34 -13.26
C ARG A 608 1.88 -9.98 -11.79
N ILE A 609 0.74 -9.79 -11.13
CA ILE A 609 0.65 -9.44 -9.72
C ILE A 609 0.25 -10.69 -8.92
N SER A 610 1.24 -11.39 -8.34
CA SER A 610 1.01 -12.59 -7.53
C SER A 610 0.50 -12.27 -6.12
N LEU A 611 -0.48 -13.05 -5.65
CA LEU A 611 -1.20 -12.82 -4.40
C LEU A 611 -1.19 -14.05 -3.46
N PRO A 612 -1.40 -13.85 -2.14
CA PRO A 612 -1.54 -14.94 -1.17
C PRO A 612 -2.79 -15.82 -1.38
N GLY A 613 -3.81 -15.30 -2.08
CA GLY A 613 -5.06 -15.99 -2.39
C GLY A 613 -5.40 -15.90 -3.87
N GLY A 614 -6.42 -16.65 -4.29
CA GLY A 614 -6.99 -16.50 -5.63
C GLY A 614 -7.81 -15.22 -5.72
N PRO A 615 -7.47 -14.25 -6.59
CA PRO A 615 -8.28 -13.05 -6.77
C PRO A 615 -9.62 -13.39 -7.41
N SER A 616 -10.66 -12.74 -6.91
CA SER A 616 -12.04 -12.83 -7.41
C SER A 616 -12.40 -11.61 -8.26
N ASN A 617 -11.94 -10.41 -7.91
CA ASN A 617 -12.29 -9.21 -8.66
C ASN A 617 -11.30 -8.07 -8.38
N VAL A 618 -11.37 -7.01 -9.18
CA VAL A 618 -10.45 -5.88 -9.13
C VAL A 618 -11.14 -4.57 -9.51
N CYS A 619 -10.74 -3.46 -8.89
CA CYS A 619 -11.08 -2.13 -9.36
C CYS A 619 -9.94 -1.14 -9.08
N PHE A 620 -9.91 -0.05 -9.83
CA PHE A 620 -9.05 1.07 -9.51
C PHE A 620 -9.74 2.04 -8.54
N GLY A 621 -8.93 2.67 -7.69
CA GLY A 621 -9.35 3.71 -6.78
C GLY A 621 -8.17 4.38 -6.11
N GLY A 622 -8.43 4.97 -4.95
CA GLY A 622 -7.44 5.71 -4.19
C GLY A 622 -7.02 7.03 -4.85
N PRO A 623 -6.00 7.69 -4.28
CA PRO A 623 -5.43 8.91 -4.82
C PRO A 623 -5.00 8.75 -6.29
N ALA A 624 -5.35 9.75 -7.10
CA ALA A 624 -5.11 9.77 -8.55
C ALA A 624 -5.62 8.52 -9.31
N ASN A 625 -6.53 7.74 -8.72
CA ASN A 625 -7.03 6.46 -9.26
C ASN A 625 -5.91 5.44 -9.57
N ARG A 626 -4.84 5.44 -8.76
CA ARG A 626 -3.61 4.65 -8.99
C ARG A 626 -3.42 3.48 -8.01
N THR A 627 -4.46 3.13 -7.28
CA THR A 627 -4.46 1.93 -6.45
C THR A 627 -5.38 0.91 -7.06
N LEU A 628 -4.85 -0.24 -7.47
CA LEU A 628 -5.65 -1.40 -7.85
C LEU A 628 -6.03 -2.14 -6.57
N PHE A 629 -7.32 -2.11 -6.24
CA PHE A 629 -7.89 -2.94 -5.19
C PHE A 629 -8.21 -4.32 -5.75
N VAL A 630 -7.83 -5.35 -5.01
CA VAL A 630 -8.03 -6.75 -5.39
C VAL A 630 -8.75 -7.49 -4.29
N THR A 631 -9.95 -7.99 -4.57
CA THR A 631 -10.66 -8.91 -3.69
C THR A 631 -10.10 -10.33 -3.90
N ALA A 632 -9.80 -11.05 -2.82
CA ALA A 632 -9.20 -12.37 -2.87
C ALA A 632 -9.58 -13.19 -1.63
N GLY A 633 -10.57 -14.08 -1.77
CA GLY A 633 -11.04 -14.92 -0.68
C GLY A 633 -11.65 -14.09 0.45
N ASP A 634 -11.06 -14.14 1.64
CA ASP A 634 -11.55 -13.42 2.83
C ASP A 634 -10.99 -11.99 2.96
N SER A 635 -10.20 -11.53 1.98
CA SER A 635 -9.31 -10.38 2.11
C SER A 635 -9.37 -9.44 0.91
N VAL A 636 -9.00 -8.18 1.15
CA VAL A 636 -8.79 -7.16 0.11
C VAL A 636 -7.34 -6.67 0.15
N TYR A 637 -6.74 -6.49 -1.02
CA TYR A 637 -5.37 -6.02 -1.20
C TYR A 637 -5.34 -4.72 -1.99
N ALA A 638 -4.50 -3.78 -1.58
CA ALA A 638 -4.18 -2.55 -2.31
C ALA A 638 -2.84 -2.73 -3.03
N VAL A 639 -2.82 -2.52 -4.35
CA VAL A 639 -1.64 -2.63 -5.22
C VAL A 639 -1.38 -1.26 -5.86
N PRO A 640 -0.27 -0.59 -5.55
CA PRO A 640 0.07 0.65 -6.24
C PRO A 640 0.35 0.41 -7.72
N ARG A 641 -0.18 1.27 -8.60
CA ARG A 641 0.00 1.22 -10.05
C ARG A 641 0.51 2.54 -10.61
N ILE A 642 1.33 2.43 -11.64
CA ILE A 642 1.83 3.58 -12.41
C ILE A 642 0.70 4.17 -13.24
N GLN A 643 -0.07 3.33 -13.93
CA GLN A 643 -1.16 3.80 -14.78
C GLN A 643 -2.42 4.01 -13.93
N PRO A 644 -3.09 5.19 -14.03
CA PRO A 644 -4.41 5.37 -13.45
C PRO A 644 -5.43 4.43 -14.09
N GLY A 645 -6.40 3.97 -13.31
CA GLY A 645 -7.56 3.27 -13.83
C GLY A 645 -8.42 4.13 -14.74
N TRP A 646 -9.10 3.50 -15.70
CA TRP A 646 -10.22 4.15 -16.37
C TRP A 646 -11.46 4.12 -15.46
N VAL A 647 -12.27 5.17 -15.48
CA VAL A 647 -13.51 5.26 -14.69
C VAL A 647 -14.69 5.16 -15.62
N PHE A 648 -15.56 4.17 -15.37
CA PHE A 648 -16.83 4.01 -16.08
C PHE A 648 -18.01 4.38 -15.17
N PRO A 649 -19.12 4.89 -15.74
CA PRO A 649 -19.19 5.48 -17.09
C PRO A 649 -18.27 6.71 -17.18
N GLY A 650 -17.71 6.99 -18.35
CA GLY A 650 -16.69 8.01 -18.54
C GLY A 650 -17.11 9.39 -18.02
N SER A 651 -16.21 10.08 -17.34
CA SER A 651 -16.34 11.51 -17.08
C SER A 651 -16.07 12.26 -18.38
N ARG A 652 -17.11 12.85 -19.00
CA ARG A 652 -16.84 13.83 -20.05
C ARG A 652 -16.08 15.00 -19.43
N PRO A 653 -14.91 15.40 -19.98
CA PRO A 653 -14.30 16.66 -19.58
C PRO A 653 -15.26 17.80 -19.96
N GLY A 654 -15.77 18.54 -18.96
CA GLY A 654 -16.51 19.80 -19.17
C GLY A 654 -18.03 19.77 -18.95
N GLY A 655 -18.50 19.23 -17.83
CA GLY A 655 -19.84 19.48 -17.27
C GLY A 655 -19.81 20.53 -16.18
#